data_AF-A0A0F7SGV7-F1
#
_entry.id   AF-A0A0F7SGV7-F1
#
_cell.length_a   1.000
_cell.length_b   1.000
_cell.length_c   1.000
_cell.angle_alpha   90.00
_cell.angle_beta   90.00
_cell.angle_gamma   90.00
#
_symmetry.space_group_name_H-M   'P 1'
#
loop_
_entity.id
_entity.type
_entity.pdbx_description
1 polymer ?
#
loop_
_entity_poly.entity_id
_entity_poly.type
_entity_poly.pdbx_seq_one_letter_code
_entity_poly.pdbx_strand_id
1 'polypeptide(L)'
;MHSLPSARPGQLQTGYWGNHDGTIDFCEENYQVSRFINTISNAPTVLLPLVGIYHAYKERMPKRTYICHIGIAIIGVGSALFHATLQHRFQILDEVPMMWATSILFWCSFETAPGYGRSIVNSFTILLALFNIVITITCVYQLSPTIHEIAFGILAFGSAGRIIYILLSDERLPKNDTIRGQAQGLYAVGVISGVIGFIIWNFDNLACETLLKPWKARLGLPSAFILEGHGYWHILTALSAASSNDGEVKRLSLVGNQESSRHYMSFKKPPSSISTHAPIKSSLRRNIVSAVASQFDISPDEAKSLVPEGIQAAKFLTHLDAPGTLYFSPSSTPSTPLWFVFGKTPSFDKLIPSLHTLIQHPSLLPAIYTHPHVITRLINGADLMMPGLADSLKEEDLKEGDLIAVWATGCKVPLGIGYLALDGKLIKRGTKGKAVEMVHCWKDPLWNLCKAPADVPFQLPGSDDEFESEEEDVPSSGTDQIVSQIQNVSLEPSPSKTDEPAPSEPTLTATEVDTILRLALLQLITVLKENPPPPGTFPIASSTFYEKHLLPNRPVWAPSSQAIVQKSTFKKVSKWVKAMEKESLLKTKSQKDQDLILSVDVNHAAVSTFAPHRTTGELEAREKKKAATAAIPGPGGSSGTTQAGTMTVKELFRPAGKNVAFWTKREISSSQTLTYPEIKTHVLDYITIANLTHPVQQAFVNLDETLAQACLKKGEKVDFMKKVDVVDRIRDGMTALSSLGEDGALKAGSLRPVLITKKKRANKHITLISGLETFSIEPKTFSESLKKLCAGSTSVSPLQSASPKATLSEVMVQGTHDKLIVDLLIELGVPRKWTKVVKA
;
A
#
# COMPACT_ATOMS: atom_id res chain seq x y z
N MET A 1 -25.77 -40.20 -55.81
CA MET A 1 -24.54 -40.81 -56.35
C MET A 1 -23.67 -41.14 -55.16
N HIS A 2 -23.68 -42.40 -54.72
CA HIS A 2 -22.79 -42.86 -53.65
C HIS A 2 -21.36 -42.83 -54.18
N SER A 3 -20.49 -42.02 -53.57
CA SER A 3 -19.05 -42.07 -53.82
C SER A 3 -18.54 -43.48 -53.51
N LEU A 4 -17.73 -44.04 -54.42
CA LEU A 4 -17.06 -45.33 -54.24
C LEU A 4 -16.21 -45.31 -52.94
N PRO A 5 -16.00 -46.46 -52.28
CA PRO A 5 -15.12 -46.58 -51.13
C PRO A 5 -13.71 -46.02 -51.42
N SER A 6 -13.17 -45.22 -50.50
CA SER A 6 -11.85 -44.55 -50.62
C SER A 6 -10.64 -45.48 -50.43
N ALA A 7 -10.82 -46.81 -50.50
CA ALA A 7 -9.75 -47.76 -50.20
C ALA A 7 -8.52 -47.50 -51.08
N ARG A 8 -7.32 -47.42 -50.48
CA ARG A 8 -6.09 -47.20 -51.26
C ARG A 8 -5.80 -48.42 -52.15
N PRO A 9 -5.02 -48.25 -53.23
CA PRO A 9 -4.65 -49.37 -54.09
C PRO A 9 -4.03 -50.52 -53.28
N GLY A 10 -4.62 -51.71 -53.40
CA GLY A 10 -4.15 -52.93 -52.74
C GLY A 10 -4.75 -53.22 -51.35
N GLN A 11 -5.53 -52.30 -50.76
CA GLN A 11 -6.14 -52.48 -49.44
C GLN A 11 -7.50 -53.20 -49.50
N LEU A 12 -7.86 -53.85 -48.38
CA LEU A 12 -9.16 -54.50 -48.23
C LEU A 12 -10.30 -53.47 -48.21
N GLN A 13 -11.33 -53.72 -49.03
CA GLN A 13 -12.56 -52.90 -49.10
C GLN A 13 -13.66 -53.35 -48.11
N THR A 14 -13.46 -54.51 -47.49
CA THR A 14 -14.38 -55.08 -46.49
C THR A 14 -13.59 -55.63 -45.32
N GLY A 15 -14.16 -55.52 -44.13
CA GLY A 15 -13.54 -55.96 -42.89
C GLY A 15 -14.52 -56.71 -42.00
N TYR A 16 -14.09 -57.04 -40.79
CA TYR A 16 -14.90 -57.81 -39.83
C TYR A 16 -16.24 -57.12 -39.49
N TRP A 17 -16.26 -55.78 -39.44
CA TRP A 17 -17.43 -54.99 -39.06
C TRP A 17 -18.33 -54.58 -40.23
N GLY A 18 -18.09 -55.12 -41.42
CA GLY A 18 -18.85 -54.84 -42.64
C GLY A 18 -18.03 -54.11 -43.71
N ASN A 19 -18.74 -53.49 -44.64
CA ASN A 19 -18.12 -52.76 -45.75
C ASN A 19 -17.49 -51.47 -45.25
N HIS A 20 -16.34 -51.10 -45.80
CA HIS A 20 -15.72 -49.81 -45.54
C HIS A 20 -16.42 -48.76 -46.42
N ASP A 21 -17.13 -47.84 -45.79
CA ASP A 21 -17.85 -46.74 -46.45
C ASP A 21 -17.33 -45.36 -46.01
N GLY A 22 -16.24 -45.32 -45.25
CA GLY A 22 -15.49 -44.11 -44.93
C GLY A 22 -15.00 -43.39 -46.20
N THR A 23 -14.95 -42.06 -46.10
CA THR A 23 -14.55 -41.19 -47.22
C THR A 23 -13.03 -41.04 -47.37
N ILE A 24 -12.26 -41.53 -46.39
CA ILE A 24 -10.79 -41.56 -46.38
C ILE A 24 -10.27 -42.92 -45.91
N ASP A 25 -9.09 -43.29 -46.39
CA ASP A 25 -8.35 -44.47 -45.94
C ASP A 25 -6.86 -44.14 -45.70
N PHE A 26 -6.24 -44.84 -44.76
CA PHE A 26 -4.94 -44.48 -44.18
C PHE A 26 -3.79 -45.32 -44.76
N CYS A 27 -2.54 -44.95 -44.43
CA CYS A 27 -1.37 -45.70 -44.89
C CYS A 27 -1.17 -47.04 -44.15
N GLU A 28 -1.86 -47.26 -43.04
CA GLU A 28 -1.90 -48.56 -42.37
C GLU A 28 -2.68 -49.57 -43.22
N GLU A 29 -2.19 -50.81 -43.30
CA GLU A 29 -2.89 -51.87 -44.02
C GLU A 29 -4.12 -52.36 -43.23
N ASN A 30 -5.28 -52.31 -43.90
CA ASN A 30 -6.57 -52.67 -43.30
C ASN A 30 -6.55 -54.11 -42.74
N TYR A 31 -6.72 -54.25 -41.43
CA TYR A 31 -6.82 -55.54 -40.70
C TYR A 31 -5.57 -56.46 -40.78
N GLN A 32 -4.36 -55.93 -41.01
CA GLN A 32 -3.16 -56.76 -41.25
C GLN A 32 -2.66 -57.56 -40.04
N VAL A 33 -2.69 -57.01 -38.82
CA VAL A 33 -2.05 -57.62 -37.63
C VAL A 33 -3.05 -57.92 -36.51
N SER A 34 -4.01 -57.03 -36.30
CA SER A 34 -5.06 -57.12 -35.29
C SER A 34 -6.16 -56.13 -35.66
N ARG A 35 -7.37 -56.38 -35.16
CA ARG A 35 -8.56 -55.54 -35.37
C ARG A 35 -8.46 -54.13 -34.74
N PHE A 36 -7.33 -53.76 -34.11
CA PHE A 36 -7.27 -52.68 -33.10
C PHE A 36 -5.98 -51.83 -33.05
N ILE A 37 -5.02 -51.87 -33.98
CA ILE A 37 -3.74 -51.15 -33.74
C ILE A 37 -3.87 -49.62 -33.81
N ASN A 38 -4.55 -49.07 -34.82
CA ASN A 38 -4.97 -47.66 -34.78
C ASN A 38 -6.04 -47.37 -33.71
N THR A 39 -6.67 -48.39 -33.12
CA THR A 39 -7.53 -48.22 -31.93
C THR A 39 -6.69 -48.02 -30.68
N ILE A 40 -5.51 -48.65 -30.56
CA ILE A 40 -4.63 -48.56 -29.40
C ILE A 40 -3.88 -47.21 -29.38
N SER A 41 -3.48 -46.69 -30.53
CA SER A 41 -2.82 -45.37 -30.64
C SER A 41 -3.71 -44.22 -30.14
N ASN A 42 -5.03 -44.43 -30.08
CA ASN A 42 -6.01 -43.50 -29.52
C ASN A 42 -6.17 -43.58 -27.99
N ALA A 43 -5.56 -44.55 -27.31
CA ALA A 43 -5.64 -44.67 -25.85
C ALA A 43 -5.15 -43.41 -25.11
N PRO A 44 -4.05 -42.73 -25.50
CA PRO A 44 -3.65 -41.46 -24.89
C PRO A 44 -4.70 -40.35 -25.05
N THR A 45 -5.43 -40.32 -26.18
CA THR A 45 -6.52 -39.36 -26.44
C THR A 45 -7.69 -39.53 -25.47
N VAL A 46 -7.83 -40.71 -24.85
CA VAL A 46 -8.84 -40.98 -23.81
C VAL A 46 -8.25 -40.81 -22.40
N LEU A 47 -7.06 -41.34 -22.14
CA LEU A 47 -6.48 -41.39 -20.79
C LEU A 47 -5.96 -40.03 -20.32
N LEU A 48 -5.29 -39.26 -21.18
CA LEU A 48 -4.72 -37.96 -20.77
C LEU A 48 -5.82 -36.96 -20.38
N PRO A 49 -6.94 -36.82 -21.11
CA PRO A 49 -8.01 -35.93 -20.67
C PRO A 49 -8.70 -36.37 -19.37
N LEU A 50 -8.77 -37.67 -19.07
CA LEU A 50 -9.28 -38.15 -17.77
C LEU A 50 -8.39 -37.69 -16.61
N VAL A 51 -7.07 -37.70 -16.80
CA VAL A 51 -6.11 -37.11 -15.84
C VAL A 51 -6.33 -35.60 -15.73
N GLY A 52 -6.53 -34.90 -16.85
CA GLY A 52 -6.84 -33.47 -16.87
C GLY A 52 -8.17 -33.12 -16.17
N ILE A 53 -9.20 -33.97 -16.26
CA ILE A 53 -10.45 -33.84 -15.48
C ILE A 53 -10.17 -33.93 -13.99
N TYR A 54 -9.34 -34.89 -13.57
CA TYR A 54 -8.92 -35.03 -12.18
C TYR A 54 -8.13 -33.79 -11.69
N HIS A 55 -7.23 -33.25 -12.52
CA HIS A 55 -6.52 -32.00 -12.22
C HIS A 55 -7.48 -30.80 -12.09
N ALA A 56 -8.41 -30.64 -13.03
CA ALA A 56 -9.42 -29.58 -13.00
C ALA A 56 -10.34 -29.69 -11.77
N TYR A 57 -10.68 -30.91 -11.37
CA TYR A 57 -11.43 -31.21 -10.14
C TYR A 57 -10.66 -30.77 -8.89
N LYS A 58 -9.40 -31.18 -8.79
CA LYS A 58 -8.53 -30.85 -7.65
C LYS A 58 -8.33 -29.35 -7.48
N GLU A 59 -8.25 -28.61 -8.59
CA GLU A 59 -8.06 -27.15 -8.62
C GLU A 59 -9.39 -26.36 -8.57
N ARG A 60 -10.54 -27.04 -8.35
CA ARG A 60 -11.89 -26.44 -8.27
C ARG A 60 -12.23 -25.52 -9.46
N MET A 61 -11.86 -25.94 -10.66
CA MET A 61 -12.01 -25.13 -11.87
C MET A 61 -13.48 -24.96 -12.29
N PRO A 62 -13.82 -23.99 -13.16
CA PRO A 62 -15.18 -23.85 -13.70
C PRO A 62 -15.56 -25.00 -14.65
N LYS A 63 -16.86 -25.31 -14.72
CA LYS A 63 -17.45 -26.41 -15.52
C LYS A 63 -16.93 -26.52 -16.96
N ARG A 64 -16.64 -25.39 -17.62
CA ARG A 64 -16.10 -25.35 -18.99
C ARG A 64 -14.78 -26.11 -19.17
N THR A 65 -13.91 -26.10 -18.17
CA THR A 65 -12.61 -26.79 -18.23
C THR A 65 -12.78 -28.31 -18.27
N TYR A 66 -13.78 -28.84 -17.57
CA TYR A 66 -14.18 -30.24 -17.65
C TYR A 66 -14.76 -30.57 -19.01
N ILE A 67 -15.61 -29.69 -19.56
CA ILE A 67 -16.22 -29.88 -20.89
C ILE A 67 -15.13 -30.01 -21.98
N CYS A 68 -14.07 -29.20 -21.93
CA CYS A 68 -12.95 -29.33 -22.86
C CYS A 68 -12.29 -30.72 -22.79
N HIS A 69 -11.99 -31.21 -21.58
CA HIS A 69 -11.37 -32.52 -21.42
C HIS A 69 -12.29 -33.68 -21.83
N ILE A 70 -13.58 -33.59 -21.49
CA ILE A 70 -14.59 -34.57 -21.92
C ILE A 70 -14.67 -34.59 -23.45
N GLY A 71 -14.65 -33.42 -24.09
CA GLY A 71 -14.63 -33.31 -25.55
C GLY A 71 -13.44 -34.03 -26.19
N ILE A 72 -12.23 -33.88 -25.61
CA ILE A 72 -11.04 -34.59 -26.10
C ILE A 72 -11.17 -36.11 -25.92
N ALA A 73 -11.70 -36.57 -24.78
CA ALA A 73 -11.93 -38.00 -24.58
C ALA A 73 -12.94 -38.59 -25.57
N ILE A 74 -13.99 -37.83 -25.94
CA ILE A 74 -14.97 -38.23 -26.96
C ILE A 74 -14.30 -38.38 -28.32
N ILE A 75 -13.39 -37.48 -28.71
CA ILE A 75 -12.59 -37.62 -29.95
C ILE A 75 -11.83 -38.95 -29.93
N GLY A 76 -11.15 -39.27 -28.83
CA GLY A 76 -10.39 -40.52 -28.72
C GLY A 76 -11.25 -41.77 -28.90
N VAL A 77 -12.47 -41.78 -28.34
CA VAL A 77 -13.43 -42.88 -28.51
C VAL A 77 -13.94 -42.95 -29.95
N GLY A 78 -14.29 -41.81 -30.55
CA GLY A 78 -14.74 -41.72 -31.94
C GLY A 78 -13.69 -42.20 -32.92
N SER A 79 -12.46 -41.71 -32.79
CA SER A 79 -11.32 -42.10 -33.61
C SER A 79 -10.98 -43.58 -33.46
N ALA A 80 -10.98 -44.10 -32.22
CA ALA A 80 -10.79 -45.53 -31.98
C ALA A 80 -11.83 -46.40 -32.71
N LEU A 81 -13.11 -45.99 -32.70
CA LEU A 81 -14.19 -46.69 -33.40
C LEU A 81 -14.10 -46.53 -34.91
N PHE A 82 -13.71 -45.36 -35.42
CA PHE A 82 -13.51 -45.14 -36.84
C PHE A 82 -12.39 -46.01 -37.37
N HIS A 83 -11.22 -45.98 -36.73
CA HIS A 83 -10.08 -46.80 -37.13
C HIS A 83 -10.30 -48.31 -36.96
N ALA A 84 -11.22 -48.74 -36.08
CA ALA A 84 -11.60 -50.14 -35.95
C ALA A 84 -12.55 -50.63 -37.05
N THR A 85 -13.30 -49.74 -37.70
CA THR A 85 -14.44 -50.10 -38.56
C THR A 85 -14.35 -49.56 -39.98
N LEU A 86 -13.67 -48.43 -40.18
CA LEU A 86 -13.59 -47.64 -41.41
C LEU A 86 -14.97 -47.27 -41.97
N GLN A 87 -15.92 -47.02 -41.06
CA GLN A 87 -17.29 -46.66 -41.43
C GLN A 87 -17.57 -45.17 -41.27
N HIS A 88 -18.35 -44.61 -42.19
CA HIS A 88 -18.67 -43.18 -42.24
C HIS A 88 -19.35 -42.68 -40.96
N ARG A 89 -20.25 -43.47 -40.37
CA ARG A 89 -20.92 -43.10 -39.10
C ARG A 89 -19.93 -42.86 -37.94
N PHE A 90 -18.82 -43.60 -37.91
CA PHE A 90 -17.79 -43.44 -36.90
C PHE A 90 -16.76 -42.39 -37.32
N GLN A 91 -16.55 -42.18 -38.63
CA GLN A 91 -15.81 -41.02 -39.15
C GLN A 91 -16.41 -39.71 -38.64
N ILE A 92 -17.75 -39.56 -38.70
CA ILE A 92 -18.44 -38.38 -38.16
C ILE A 92 -18.24 -38.26 -36.64
N LEU A 93 -18.19 -39.38 -35.92
CA LEU A 93 -17.93 -39.41 -34.48
C LEU A 93 -16.47 -39.07 -34.11
N ASP A 94 -15.54 -39.12 -35.07
CA ASP A 94 -14.16 -38.63 -34.93
C ASP A 94 -14.07 -37.14 -35.30
N GLU A 95 -14.46 -36.79 -36.53
CA GLU A 95 -14.28 -35.46 -37.12
C GLU A 95 -15.11 -34.36 -36.48
N VAL A 96 -16.40 -34.62 -36.18
CA VAL A 96 -17.26 -33.58 -35.62
C VAL A 96 -16.83 -33.21 -34.20
N PRO A 97 -16.61 -34.15 -33.27
CA PRO A 97 -16.08 -33.81 -31.94
C PRO A 97 -14.76 -33.05 -31.98
N MET A 98 -13.86 -33.32 -32.94
CA MET A 98 -12.62 -32.54 -33.13
C MET A 98 -12.89 -31.06 -33.35
N MET A 99 -13.87 -30.71 -34.19
CA MET A 99 -14.27 -29.32 -34.46
C MET A 99 -14.81 -28.63 -33.22
N TRP A 100 -15.75 -29.28 -32.53
CA TRP A 100 -16.43 -28.71 -31.37
C TRP A 100 -15.48 -28.56 -30.18
N ALA A 101 -14.67 -29.58 -29.86
CA ALA A 101 -13.73 -29.50 -28.74
C ALA A 101 -12.66 -28.42 -28.99
N THR A 102 -12.11 -28.35 -30.20
CA THR A 102 -11.11 -27.32 -30.56
C THR A 102 -11.72 -25.92 -30.51
N SER A 103 -12.96 -25.76 -30.94
CA SER A 103 -13.69 -24.49 -30.82
C SER A 103 -13.88 -24.08 -29.37
N ILE A 104 -14.26 -25.00 -28.48
CA ILE A 104 -14.43 -24.70 -27.06
C ILE A 104 -13.09 -24.31 -26.43
N LEU A 105 -11.99 -25.01 -26.77
CA LEU A 105 -10.63 -24.66 -26.33
C LEU A 105 -10.22 -23.26 -26.85
N PHE A 106 -10.47 -23.00 -28.14
CA PHE A 106 -10.20 -21.70 -28.75
C PHE A 106 -10.95 -20.59 -28.02
N TRP A 107 -12.25 -20.78 -27.79
CA TRP A 107 -13.09 -19.87 -27.03
C TRP A 107 -12.56 -19.63 -25.61
N CYS A 108 -12.18 -20.68 -24.89
CA CYS A 108 -11.61 -20.57 -23.54
C CYS A 108 -10.36 -19.68 -23.50
N SER A 109 -9.50 -19.77 -24.54
CA SER A 109 -8.26 -18.99 -24.61
C SER A 109 -8.44 -17.46 -24.78
N PHE A 110 -9.65 -16.99 -25.14
CA PHE A 110 -9.96 -15.56 -25.17
C PHE A 110 -10.42 -15.03 -23.82
N GLU A 111 -10.80 -15.90 -22.88
CA GLU A 111 -11.24 -15.52 -21.56
C GLU A 111 -10.01 -15.17 -20.69
N THR A 112 -9.61 -13.90 -20.75
CA THR A 112 -8.48 -13.35 -20.00
C THR A 112 -8.91 -12.40 -18.87
N ALA A 113 -10.22 -12.34 -18.58
CA ALA A 113 -10.75 -11.50 -17.52
C ALA A 113 -10.45 -12.13 -16.14
N PRO A 114 -10.01 -11.33 -15.15
CA PRO A 114 -10.00 -11.73 -13.75
C PRO A 114 -11.43 -12.03 -13.30
N GLY A 115 -11.58 -13.13 -12.56
CA GLY A 115 -12.87 -13.63 -12.12
C GLY A 115 -13.64 -14.35 -13.21
N TYR A 116 -14.21 -15.50 -12.87
CA TYR A 116 -14.94 -16.39 -13.77
C TYR A 116 -16.28 -15.81 -14.28
N GLY A 117 -16.45 -14.48 -14.30
CA GLY A 117 -17.73 -13.77 -14.22
C GLY A 117 -18.17 -12.95 -15.42
N ARG A 118 -17.65 -13.16 -16.64
CA ARG A 118 -18.31 -12.60 -17.83
C ARG A 118 -19.41 -13.53 -18.33
N SER A 119 -20.47 -12.94 -18.90
CA SER A 119 -21.52 -13.68 -19.61
C SER A 119 -20.88 -14.66 -20.60
N ILE A 120 -21.12 -15.96 -20.38
CA ILE A 120 -20.69 -17.09 -21.22
C ILE A 120 -21.14 -16.91 -22.68
N VAL A 121 -22.20 -16.15 -22.91
CA VAL A 121 -22.77 -15.88 -24.23
C VAL A 121 -22.46 -14.45 -24.63
N ASN A 122 -21.47 -14.29 -25.52
CA ASN A 122 -21.19 -13.05 -26.23
C ASN A 122 -21.29 -13.30 -27.75
N SER A 123 -21.19 -12.26 -28.57
CA SER A 123 -21.30 -12.37 -30.04
C SER A 123 -20.28 -13.36 -30.64
N PHE A 124 -19.11 -13.49 -30.01
CA PHE A 124 -18.09 -14.45 -30.44
C PHE A 124 -18.49 -15.91 -30.13
N THR A 125 -19.08 -16.19 -28.96
CA THR A 125 -19.65 -17.51 -28.63
C THR A 125 -20.71 -17.92 -29.64
N ILE A 126 -21.62 -17.00 -30.00
CA ILE A 126 -22.71 -17.25 -30.97
C ILE A 126 -22.13 -17.52 -32.37
N LEU A 127 -21.18 -16.71 -32.81
CA LEU A 127 -20.53 -16.88 -34.12
C LEU A 127 -19.82 -18.24 -34.22
N LEU A 128 -19.10 -18.64 -33.17
CA LEU A 128 -18.38 -19.90 -33.14
C LEU A 128 -19.34 -21.10 -33.10
N ALA A 129 -20.46 -21.00 -32.38
CA ALA A 129 -21.51 -22.03 -32.39
C ALA A 129 -22.14 -22.18 -33.78
N LEU A 130 -22.48 -21.07 -34.45
CA LEU A 130 -23.01 -21.07 -35.81
C LEU A 130 -22.02 -21.68 -36.80
N PHE A 131 -20.73 -21.34 -36.70
CA PHE A 131 -19.67 -21.93 -37.49
C PHE A 131 -19.64 -23.46 -37.33
N ASN A 132 -19.65 -23.97 -36.10
CA ASN A 132 -19.65 -25.41 -35.85
C ASN A 132 -20.92 -26.10 -36.38
N ILE A 133 -22.10 -25.48 -36.22
CA ILE A 133 -23.35 -26.03 -36.75
C ILE A 133 -23.31 -26.15 -38.28
N VAL A 134 -22.88 -25.09 -38.97
CA VAL A 134 -22.77 -25.09 -40.44
C VAL A 134 -21.80 -26.17 -40.91
N ILE A 135 -20.60 -26.23 -40.34
CA ILE A 135 -19.60 -27.24 -40.71
C ILE A 135 -20.11 -28.66 -40.40
N THR A 136 -20.79 -28.87 -39.27
CA THR A 136 -21.36 -30.18 -38.91
C THR A 136 -22.40 -30.63 -39.94
N ILE A 137 -23.32 -29.74 -40.34
CA ILE A 137 -24.30 -30.03 -41.39
C ILE A 137 -23.57 -30.36 -42.69
N THR A 138 -22.57 -29.58 -43.07
CA THR A 138 -21.79 -29.84 -44.29
C THR A 138 -21.07 -31.19 -44.23
N CYS A 139 -20.41 -31.56 -43.14
CA CYS A 139 -19.73 -32.86 -42.99
C CYS A 139 -20.69 -34.05 -43.05
N VAL A 140 -21.91 -33.90 -42.52
CA VAL A 140 -22.93 -34.98 -42.54
C VAL A 140 -23.53 -35.19 -43.94
N TYR A 141 -23.74 -34.11 -44.70
CA TYR A 141 -24.40 -34.19 -46.02
C TYR A 141 -23.44 -34.24 -47.21
N GLN A 142 -22.24 -33.70 -47.06
CA GLN A 142 -21.21 -33.65 -48.10
C GLN A 142 -20.08 -34.60 -47.71
N LEU A 143 -19.97 -35.72 -48.42
CA LEU A 143 -18.96 -36.77 -48.21
C LEU A 143 -17.56 -36.35 -48.69
N SER A 144 -17.12 -35.13 -48.36
CA SER A 144 -15.79 -34.62 -48.67
C SER A 144 -15.02 -34.31 -47.38
N PRO A 145 -13.91 -35.02 -47.11
CA PRO A 145 -13.10 -34.82 -45.90
C PRO A 145 -12.39 -33.45 -45.90
N THR A 146 -12.13 -32.87 -47.07
CA THR A 146 -11.36 -31.64 -47.23
C THR A 146 -12.00 -30.44 -46.53
N ILE A 147 -13.33 -30.39 -46.45
CA ILE A 147 -14.03 -29.29 -45.76
C ILE A 147 -13.74 -29.32 -44.27
N HIS A 148 -13.78 -30.52 -43.68
CA HIS A 148 -13.42 -30.73 -42.29
C HIS A 148 -11.95 -30.35 -42.06
N GLU A 149 -11.02 -30.85 -42.88
CA GLU A 149 -9.58 -30.59 -42.76
C GLU A 149 -9.26 -29.08 -42.77
N ILE A 150 -9.84 -28.33 -43.71
CA ILE A 150 -9.63 -26.87 -43.81
C ILE A 150 -10.21 -26.16 -42.58
N ALA A 151 -11.44 -26.49 -42.20
CA ALA A 151 -12.12 -25.86 -41.07
C ALA A 151 -11.39 -26.13 -39.74
N PHE A 152 -10.97 -27.39 -39.54
CA PHE A 152 -10.18 -27.81 -38.39
C PHE A 152 -8.81 -27.13 -38.38
N GLY A 153 -8.13 -27.07 -39.52
CA GLY A 153 -6.85 -26.38 -39.68
C GLY A 153 -6.92 -24.91 -39.25
N ILE A 154 -7.94 -24.17 -39.70
CA ILE A 154 -8.15 -22.77 -39.30
C ILE A 154 -8.30 -22.64 -37.78
N LEU A 155 -9.10 -23.50 -37.15
CA LEU A 155 -9.28 -23.48 -35.69
C LEU A 155 -8.00 -23.87 -34.93
N ALA A 156 -7.31 -24.91 -35.40
CA ALA A 156 -6.10 -25.42 -34.76
C ALA A 156 -4.96 -24.40 -34.83
N PHE A 157 -4.68 -23.83 -36.01
CA PHE A 157 -3.68 -22.77 -36.17
C PHE A 157 -4.06 -21.49 -35.45
N GLY A 158 -5.34 -21.11 -35.46
CA GLY A 158 -5.85 -19.99 -34.68
C GLY A 158 -5.61 -20.18 -33.18
N SER A 159 -5.91 -21.37 -32.65
CA SER A 159 -5.68 -21.74 -31.25
C SER A 159 -4.20 -21.73 -30.88
N ALA A 160 -3.35 -22.33 -31.72
CA ALA A 160 -1.92 -22.32 -31.52
C ALA A 160 -1.35 -20.89 -31.52
N GLY A 161 -1.75 -20.06 -32.50
CA GLY A 161 -1.35 -18.65 -32.58
C GLY A 161 -1.80 -17.85 -31.36
N ARG A 162 -3.00 -18.12 -30.85
CA ARG A 162 -3.51 -17.48 -29.62
C ARG A 162 -2.75 -17.92 -28.37
N ILE A 163 -2.42 -19.20 -28.23
CA ILE A 163 -1.60 -19.72 -27.14
C ILE A 163 -0.20 -19.11 -27.19
N ILE A 164 0.43 -19.05 -28.37
CA ILE A 164 1.74 -18.39 -28.57
C ILE A 164 1.68 -16.91 -28.19
N TYR A 165 0.62 -16.21 -28.59
CA TYR A 165 0.42 -14.81 -28.18
C TYR A 165 0.37 -14.68 -26.65
N ILE A 166 -0.38 -15.55 -25.96
CA ILE A 166 -0.45 -15.57 -24.49
C ILE A 166 0.94 -15.84 -23.88
N LEU A 167 1.68 -16.80 -24.42
CA LEU A 167 3.05 -17.13 -23.97
C LEU A 167 4.00 -15.95 -24.08
N LEU A 168 3.92 -15.18 -25.16
CA LEU A 168 4.84 -14.08 -25.47
C LEU A 168 4.41 -12.74 -24.86
N SER A 169 3.11 -12.50 -24.67
CA SER A 169 2.55 -11.17 -24.38
C SER A 169 1.87 -11.02 -23.02
N ASP A 170 1.67 -12.09 -22.23
CA ASP A 170 0.94 -11.97 -20.97
C ASP A 170 1.80 -11.35 -19.85
N GLU A 171 1.76 -10.02 -19.77
CA GLU A 171 2.30 -9.21 -18.66
C GLU A 171 1.44 -9.29 -17.39
N ARG A 172 0.23 -9.86 -17.44
CA ARG A 172 -0.70 -9.92 -16.28
C ARG A 172 -0.34 -11.05 -15.30
N LEU A 173 0.52 -11.97 -15.71
CA LEU A 173 1.06 -13.02 -14.85
C LEU A 173 2.32 -12.50 -14.12
N PRO A 174 2.45 -12.70 -12.80
CA PRO A 174 3.65 -12.33 -12.05
C PRO A 174 4.92 -12.95 -12.69
N LYS A 175 6.01 -12.18 -12.79
CA LYS A 175 7.24 -12.63 -13.48
C LYS A 175 8.03 -13.71 -12.71
N ASN A 176 7.75 -13.94 -11.42
CA ASN A 176 8.56 -14.77 -10.53
C ASN A 176 7.82 -15.98 -9.94
N ASP A 177 6.77 -16.47 -10.59
CA ASP A 177 5.96 -17.57 -10.06
C ASP A 177 6.26 -18.92 -10.72
N THR A 178 6.53 -19.94 -9.92
CA THR A 178 6.79 -21.32 -10.37
C THR A 178 5.64 -21.90 -11.21
N ILE A 179 4.40 -21.51 -10.90
CA ILE A 179 3.20 -21.95 -11.61
C ILE A 179 3.15 -21.36 -13.02
N ARG A 180 3.69 -20.15 -13.25
CA ARG A 180 3.81 -19.56 -14.59
C ARG A 180 4.74 -20.40 -15.46
N GLY A 181 5.89 -20.81 -14.92
CA GLY A 181 6.83 -21.68 -15.63
C GLY A 181 6.20 -23.02 -16.01
N GLN A 182 5.39 -23.60 -15.12
CA GLN A 182 4.64 -24.83 -15.40
C GLN A 182 3.60 -24.63 -16.52
N ALA A 183 2.79 -23.56 -16.46
CA ALA A 183 1.80 -23.26 -17.49
C ALA A 183 2.47 -23.02 -18.85
N GLN A 184 3.57 -22.27 -18.88
CA GLN A 184 4.34 -22.02 -20.10
C GLN A 184 4.96 -23.31 -20.67
N GLY A 185 5.49 -24.17 -19.81
CA GLY A 185 6.01 -25.49 -20.19
C GLY A 185 4.93 -26.36 -20.82
N LEU A 186 3.74 -26.43 -20.22
CA LEU A 186 2.60 -27.21 -20.74
C LEU A 186 2.13 -26.70 -22.10
N TYR A 187 1.98 -25.39 -22.28
CA TYR A 187 1.65 -24.83 -23.59
C TYR A 187 2.73 -25.07 -24.64
N ALA A 188 4.02 -24.99 -24.26
CA ALA A 188 5.13 -25.26 -25.17
C ALA A 188 5.13 -26.73 -25.64
N VAL A 189 4.95 -27.67 -24.70
CA VAL A 189 4.76 -29.09 -25.03
C VAL A 189 3.55 -29.27 -25.95
N GLY A 190 2.45 -28.55 -25.67
CA GLY A 190 1.26 -28.52 -26.50
C GLY A 190 1.54 -28.17 -27.96
N VAL A 191 2.10 -26.98 -28.19
CA VAL A 191 2.40 -26.47 -29.54
C VAL A 191 3.42 -27.34 -30.27
N ILE A 192 4.52 -27.73 -29.60
CA ILE A 192 5.60 -28.50 -30.23
C ILE A 192 5.08 -29.88 -30.65
N SER A 193 4.37 -30.59 -29.78
CA SER A 193 3.81 -31.90 -30.10
C SER A 193 2.77 -31.82 -31.23
N GLY A 194 1.93 -30.78 -31.25
CA GLY A 194 0.97 -30.56 -32.34
C GLY A 194 1.64 -30.34 -33.70
N VAL A 195 2.69 -29.52 -33.76
CA VAL A 195 3.44 -29.26 -35.00
C VAL A 195 4.15 -30.51 -35.50
N ILE A 196 4.84 -31.25 -34.61
CA ILE A 196 5.51 -32.50 -34.98
C ILE A 196 4.49 -33.52 -35.48
N GLY A 197 3.36 -33.66 -34.77
CA GLY A 197 2.26 -34.51 -35.20
C GLY A 197 1.81 -34.17 -36.61
N PHE A 198 1.54 -32.89 -36.90
CA PHE A 198 1.06 -32.45 -38.22
C PHE A 198 2.06 -32.75 -39.34
N ILE A 199 3.35 -32.57 -39.09
CA ILE A 199 4.41 -32.92 -40.04
C ILE A 199 4.40 -34.43 -40.32
N ILE A 200 4.31 -35.26 -39.27
CA ILE A 200 4.28 -36.71 -39.41
C ILE A 200 3.03 -37.17 -40.18
N TRP A 201 1.86 -36.62 -39.89
CA TRP A 201 0.62 -36.93 -40.59
C TRP A 201 0.70 -36.61 -42.10
N ASN A 202 1.24 -35.44 -42.45
CA ASN A 202 1.44 -35.08 -43.86
C ASN A 202 2.44 -36.00 -44.54
N PHE A 203 3.54 -36.35 -43.86
CA PHE A 203 4.52 -37.29 -44.39
C PHE A 203 3.92 -38.67 -44.62
N ASP A 204 3.10 -39.17 -43.68
CA ASP A 204 2.40 -40.45 -43.80
C ASP A 204 1.49 -40.48 -45.03
N ASN A 205 0.75 -39.40 -45.28
CA ASN A 205 -0.12 -39.30 -46.45
C ASN A 205 0.64 -39.18 -47.78
N LEU A 206 1.65 -38.31 -47.85
CA LEU A 206 2.37 -38.03 -49.11
C LEU A 206 3.36 -39.13 -49.49
N ALA A 207 4.01 -39.77 -48.51
CA ALA A 207 5.07 -40.76 -48.74
C ALA A 207 4.57 -42.21 -48.68
N CYS A 208 3.26 -42.42 -48.50
CA CYS A 208 2.70 -43.76 -48.26
C CYS A 208 3.06 -44.78 -49.35
N GLU A 209 2.68 -44.49 -50.61
CA GLU A 209 2.81 -45.43 -51.72
C GLU A 209 4.26 -45.56 -52.20
N THR A 210 5.00 -44.46 -52.19
CA THR A 210 6.34 -44.38 -52.80
C THR A 210 7.44 -44.87 -51.87
N LEU A 211 7.31 -44.64 -50.56
CA LEU A 211 8.37 -44.90 -49.59
C LEU A 211 7.89 -45.81 -48.46
N LEU A 212 6.80 -45.49 -47.77
CA LEU A 212 6.43 -46.21 -46.55
C LEU A 212 6.03 -47.66 -46.81
N LYS A 213 5.16 -47.94 -47.81
CA LYS A 213 4.73 -49.32 -48.13
C LYS A 213 5.91 -50.26 -48.48
N PRO A 214 6.84 -49.90 -49.40
CA PRO A 214 8.01 -50.74 -49.67
C PRO A 214 8.90 -50.99 -48.44
N TRP A 215 9.06 -49.99 -47.58
CA TRP A 215 9.88 -50.10 -46.38
C TRP A 215 9.19 -50.94 -45.28
N LYS A 216 7.87 -50.79 -45.09
CA LYS A 216 7.06 -51.65 -44.20
C LYS A 216 7.17 -53.11 -44.62
N ALA A 217 7.08 -53.40 -45.92
CA ALA A 217 7.24 -54.75 -46.46
C ALA A 217 8.65 -55.34 -46.21
N ARG A 218 9.71 -54.51 -46.21
CA ARG A 218 11.08 -54.94 -45.92
C ARG A 218 11.36 -55.17 -44.44
N LEU A 219 10.82 -54.31 -43.58
CA LEU A 219 11.01 -54.42 -42.13
C LEU A 219 10.21 -55.57 -41.53
N GLY A 220 9.01 -55.83 -42.05
CA GLY A 220 8.10 -56.84 -41.50
C GLY A 220 7.59 -56.48 -40.10
N LEU A 221 6.66 -57.30 -39.61
CA LEU A 221 6.10 -57.12 -38.27
C LEU A 221 7.00 -57.80 -37.22
N PRO A 222 7.19 -57.19 -36.03
CA PRO A 222 6.53 -55.97 -35.53
C PRO A 222 7.23 -54.64 -35.88
N SER A 223 8.43 -54.67 -36.47
CA SER A 223 9.24 -53.46 -36.68
C SER A 223 8.60 -52.42 -37.61
N ALA A 224 7.68 -52.83 -38.49
CA ALA A 224 6.90 -51.94 -39.35
C ALA A 224 6.06 -50.92 -38.57
N PHE A 225 5.73 -51.16 -37.30
CA PHE A 225 4.95 -50.21 -36.47
C PHE A 225 5.62 -48.84 -36.32
N ILE A 226 6.95 -48.76 -36.43
CA ILE A 226 7.70 -47.51 -36.34
C ILE A 226 7.38 -46.59 -37.54
N LEU A 227 6.85 -47.15 -38.63
CA LEU A 227 6.47 -46.43 -39.84
C LEU A 227 4.97 -46.10 -39.90
N GLU A 228 4.20 -46.36 -38.83
CA GLU A 228 2.77 -45.96 -38.74
C GLU A 228 2.66 -44.50 -38.30
N GLY A 229 2.91 -43.58 -39.22
CA GLY A 229 2.94 -42.14 -38.96
C GLY A 229 1.60 -41.61 -38.43
N HIS A 230 0.48 -42.11 -38.97
CA HIS A 230 -0.86 -41.76 -38.48
C HIS A 230 -1.10 -42.23 -37.03
N GLY A 231 -0.51 -43.34 -36.62
CA GLY A 231 -0.50 -43.79 -35.22
C GLY A 231 0.19 -42.77 -34.29
N TYR A 232 1.36 -42.27 -34.69
CA TYR A 232 2.07 -41.23 -33.94
C TYR A 232 1.34 -39.88 -33.93
N TRP A 233 0.58 -39.57 -34.99
CA TRP A 233 -0.29 -38.40 -35.03
C TRP A 233 -1.31 -38.42 -33.89
N HIS A 234 -1.99 -39.54 -33.63
CA HIS A 234 -2.94 -39.64 -32.51
C HIS A 234 -2.26 -39.36 -31.15
N ILE A 235 -1.08 -39.94 -30.92
CA ILE A 235 -0.35 -39.77 -29.66
C ILE A 235 0.08 -38.32 -29.46
N LEU A 236 0.65 -37.70 -30.49
CA LEU A 236 1.19 -36.34 -30.42
C LEU A 236 0.08 -35.29 -30.35
N THR A 237 -1.03 -35.49 -31.06
CA THR A 237 -2.19 -34.58 -30.97
C THR A 237 -2.94 -34.72 -29.66
N ALA A 238 -3.00 -35.93 -29.08
CA ALA A 238 -3.51 -36.13 -27.71
C ALA A 238 -2.66 -35.38 -26.69
N LEU A 239 -1.33 -35.49 -26.77
CA LEU A 239 -0.41 -34.74 -25.92
C LEU A 239 -0.57 -33.23 -26.13
N SER A 240 -0.75 -32.79 -27.37
CA SER A 240 -0.98 -31.39 -27.73
C SER A 240 -2.22 -30.83 -27.06
N ALA A 241 -3.36 -31.49 -27.26
CA ALA A 241 -4.65 -31.05 -26.74
C ALA A 241 -4.70 -31.11 -25.21
N ALA A 242 -4.23 -32.20 -24.60
CA ALA A 242 -4.20 -32.35 -23.15
C ALA A 242 -3.29 -31.33 -22.48
N SER A 243 -2.05 -31.14 -22.97
CA SER A 243 -1.10 -30.19 -22.38
C SER A 243 -1.56 -28.74 -22.55
N SER A 244 -2.17 -28.41 -23.69
CA SER A 244 -2.73 -27.07 -23.92
C SER A 244 -3.89 -26.76 -22.97
N ASN A 245 -4.75 -27.74 -22.71
CA ASN A 245 -5.88 -27.58 -21.79
C ASN A 245 -5.45 -27.55 -20.32
N ASP A 246 -4.49 -28.39 -19.92
CA ASP A 246 -3.90 -28.34 -18.57
C ASP A 246 -3.10 -27.05 -18.33
N GLY A 247 -2.41 -26.54 -19.36
CA GLY A 247 -1.78 -25.21 -19.34
C GLY A 247 -2.81 -24.10 -19.10
N GLU A 248 -3.98 -24.20 -19.73
CA GLU A 248 -5.10 -23.29 -19.51
C GLU A 248 -5.69 -23.41 -18.11
N VAL A 249 -5.81 -24.62 -17.55
CA VAL A 249 -6.21 -24.83 -16.15
C VAL A 249 -5.23 -24.13 -15.19
N LYS A 250 -3.91 -24.28 -15.39
CA LYS A 250 -2.90 -23.62 -14.55
C LYS A 250 -2.87 -22.10 -14.73
N ARG A 251 -3.10 -21.60 -15.95
CA ARG A 251 -3.24 -20.16 -16.20
C ARG A 251 -4.48 -19.60 -15.51
N LEU A 252 -5.61 -20.29 -15.62
CA LEU A 252 -6.86 -19.89 -14.98
C LEU A 252 -6.82 -20.06 -13.47
N SER A 253 -6.01 -20.97 -12.91
CA SER A 253 -5.78 -21.04 -11.47
C SER A 253 -4.94 -19.87 -10.99
N LEU A 254 -3.97 -19.37 -11.77
CA LEU A 254 -3.25 -18.12 -11.47
C LEU A 254 -4.16 -16.89 -11.50
N VAL A 255 -5.01 -16.76 -12.53
CA VAL A 255 -5.94 -15.63 -12.68
C VAL A 255 -7.09 -15.74 -11.67
N GLY A 256 -7.58 -16.95 -11.41
CA GLY A 256 -8.59 -17.25 -10.38
C GLY A 256 -8.06 -17.03 -8.98
N ASN A 257 -6.80 -17.39 -8.70
CA ASN A 257 -6.13 -17.09 -7.43
C ASN A 257 -5.82 -15.60 -7.25
N GLN A 258 -5.85 -14.75 -8.29
CA GLN A 258 -5.83 -13.31 -8.07
C GLN A 258 -7.12 -12.78 -7.44
N GLU A 259 -8.26 -13.45 -7.62
CA GLU A 259 -9.50 -13.16 -6.87
C GLU A 259 -9.70 -14.06 -5.64
N SER A 260 -9.19 -15.30 -5.66
CA SER A 260 -9.31 -16.27 -4.57
C SER A 260 -8.22 -16.14 -3.51
N SER A 261 -7.13 -15.41 -3.79
CA SER A 261 -6.17 -15.04 -2.75
C SER A 261 -6.79 -13.95 -1.90
N ARG A 262 -7.51 -14.38 -0.87
CA ARG A 262 -7.87 -13.55 0.31
C ARG A 262 -6.66 -12.77 0.87
N HIS A 263 -5.43 -13.14 0.51
CA HIS A 263 -4.21 -12.34 0.67
C HIS A 263 -4.33 -10.89 0.14
N TYR A 264 -5.07 -10.64 -0.95
CA TYR A 264 -5.32 -9.30 -1.51
C TYR A 264 -6.35 -8.48 -0.71
N MET A 265 -7.07 -9.11 0.22
CA MET A 265 -8.17 -8.50 1.00
C MET A 265 -7.68 -7.89 2.32
N SER A 266 -6.36 -7.80 2.54
CA SER A 266 -5.80 -7.33 3.81
C SER A 266 -5.33 -5.87 3.73
N PHE A 267 -5.70 -5.06 4.72
CA PHE A 267 -5.21 -3.69 4.87
C PHE A 267 -3.81 -3.63 5.49
N LYS A 268 -2.86 -4.51 5.13
CA LYS A 268 -1.50 -4.49 5.73
C LYS A 268 -0.72 -3.19 5.49
N LYS A 269 -1.07 -2.46 4.44
CA LYS A 269 -0.46 -1.20 4.01
C LYS A 269 -1.57 -0.18 3.70
N PRO A 270 -1.28 1.13 3.83
CA PRO A 270 -2.28 2.17 3.56
C PRO A 270 -2.84 2.03 2.14
N PRO A 271 -4.17 2.08 1.97
CA PRO A 271 -4.78 2.01 0.65
C PRO A 271 -4.37 3.23 -0.18
N SER A 272 -4.01 3.00 -1.44
CA SER A 272 -3.62 4.03 -2.39
C SER A 272 -4.84 4.55 -3.15
N SER A 273 -4.77 5.80 -3.64
CA SER A 273 -5.75 6.38 -4.57
C SER A 273 -7.22 6.37 -4.10
N ILE A 274 -7.49 6.64 -2.82
CA ILE A 274 -8.87 6.79 -2.33
C ILE A 274 -9.54 7.94 -3.11
N SER A 275 -10.61 7.61 -3.83
CA SER A 275 -11.36 8.58 -4.64
C SER A 275 -12.14 9.54 -3.76
N THR A 276 -12.55 10.67 -4.33
CA THR A 276 -13.47 11.60 -3.66
C THR A 276 -14.74 10.89 -3.20
N HIS A 277 -15.19 11.18 -1.98
CA HIS A 277 -16.44 10.67 -1.43
C HIS A 277 -17.63 11.12 -2.27
N ALA A 278 -18.39 10.17 -2.82
CA ALA A 278 -19.55 10.46 -3.66
C ALA A 278 -20.83 9.86 -3.04
N PRO A 279 -21.93 10.61 -2.94
CA PRO A 279 -23.19 10.07 -2.43
C PRO A 279 -23.73 8.96 -3.34
N ILE A 280 -24.25 7.88 -2.74
CA ILE A 280 -24.82 6.77 -3.49
C ILE A 280 -26.28 7.03 -3.91
N LYS A 281 -26.71 6.45 -5.03
CA LYS A 281 -28.11 6.49 -5.48
C LYS A 281 -29.02 5.69 -4.53
N SER A 282 -30.28 6.10 -4.40
CA SER A 282 -31.28 5.42 -3.55
C SER A 282 -31.56 3.96 -3.96
N SER A 283 -31.46 3.63 -5.25
CA SER A 283 -31.56 2.24 -5.75
C SER A 283 -30.40 1.38 -5.26
N LEU A 284 -29.17 1.89 -5.33
CA LEU A 284 -27.97 1.21 -4.85
C LEU A 284 -28.02 1.00 -3.33
N ARG A 285 -28.51 1.99 -2.57
CA ARG A 285 -28.74 1.85 -1.13
C ARG A 285 -29.69 0.70 -0.81
N ARG A 286 -30.83 0.60 -1.50
CA ARG A 286 -31.80 -0.49 -1.27
C ARG A 286 -31.20 -1.87 -1.54
N ASN A 287 -30.35 -1.99 -2.56
CA ASN A 287 -29.64 -3.24 -2.84
C ASN A 287 -28.66 -3.60 -1.71
N ILE A 288 -27.93 -2.62 -1.17
CA ILE A 288 -27.02 -2.82 -0.03
C ILE A 288 -27.80 -3.25 1.22
N VAL A 289 -28.92 -2.58 1.53
CA VAL A 289 -29.78 -2.96 2.67
C VAL A 289 -30.30 -4.39 2.52
N SER A 290 -30.80 -4.74 1.33
CA SER A 290 -31.27 -6.10 1.05
C SER A 290 -30.17 -7.14 1.21
N ALA A 291 -28.94 -6.81 0.78
CA ALA A 291 -27.81 -7.70 0.86
C ALA A 291 -27.29 -7.88 2.30
N VAL A 292 -27.26 -6.81 3.09
CA VAL A 292 -26.93 -6.88 4.53
C VAL A 292 -27.96 -7.74 5.27
N ALA A 293 -29.25 -7.54 5.00
CA ALA A 293 -30.31 -8.35 5.61
C ALA A 293 -30.18 -9.84 5.25
N SER A 294 -29.87 -10.18 3.99
CA SER A 294 -29.71 -11.57 3.56
C SER A 294 -28.40 -12.21 4.02
N GLN A 295 -27.29 -11.46 4.07
CA GLN A 295 -25.97 -12.01 4.38
C GLN A 295 -25.77 -12.26 5.88
N PHE A 296 -26.35 -11.42 6.74
CA PHE A 296 -26.20 -11.51 8.19
C PHE A 296 -27.45 -12.05 8.91
N ASP A 297 -28.51 -12.40 8.18
CA ASP A 297 -29.80 -12.88 8.70
C ASP A 297 -30.43 -11.93 9.75
N ILE A 298 -30.49 -10.64 9.39
CA ILE A 298 -30.94 -9.56 10.28
C ILE A 298 -32.28 -8.98 9.82
N SER A 299 -33.08 -8.46 10.76
CA SER A 299 -34.33 -7.77 10.45
C SER A 299 -34.12 -6.61 9.46
N PRO A 300 -35.05 -6.39 8.51
CA PRO A 300 -34.92 -5.32 7.51
C PRO A 300 -34.81 -3.90 8.11
N ASP A 301 -35.30 -3.71 9.34
CA ASP A 301 -35.25 -2.41 10.02
C ASP A 301 -33.90 -2.15 10.69
N GLU A 302 -33.26 -3.18 11.24
CA GLU A 302 -31.86 -3.11 11.71
C GLU A 302 -30.89 -2.89 10.53
N ALA A 303 -31.12 -3.55 9.39
CA ALA A 303 -30.33 -3.34 8.18
C ALA A 303 -30.42 -1.90 7.64
N LYS A 304 -31.58 -1.22 7.80
CA LYS A 304 -31.73 0.21 7.48
C LYS A 304 -30.96 1.11 8.44
N SER A 305 -30.87 0.73 9.71
CA SER A 305 -30.11 1.46 10.74
C SER A 305 -28.60 1.38 10.48
N LEU A 306 -28.11 0.22 10.06
CA LEU A 306 -26.71 -0.02 9.66
C LEU A 306 -26.32 0.66 8.34
N VAL A 307 -27.31 1.10 7.55
CA VAL A 307 -27.13 1.72 6.23
C VAL A 307 -27.94 3.04 6.17
N PRO A 308 -27.47 4.11 6.86
CA PRO A 308 -28.19 5.38 6.98
C PRO A 308 -28.40 6.09 5.62
N GLU A 309 -29.31 7.07 5.60
CA GLU A 309 -29.59 7.88 4.41
C GLU A 309 -28.46 8.88 4.13
N GLY A 310 -27.96 8.92 2.89
CA GLY A 310 -26.87 9.81 2.49
C GLY A 310 -25.47 9.19 2.49
N ILE A 311 -25.34 7.86 2.59
CA ILE A 311 -24.05 7.15 2.52
C ILE A 311 -23.21 7.60 1.34
N GLN A 312 -21.93 7.79 1.61
CA GLN A 312 -20.93 8.14 0.60
C GLN A 312 -20.08 6.92 0.27
N ALA A 313 -19.75 6.74 -1.00
CA ALA A 313 -18.84 5.71 -1.46
C ALA A 313 -17.51 6.33 -1.92
N ALA A 314 -16.39 5.68 -1.61
CA ALA A 314 -15.08 5.99 -2.17
C ALA A 314 -14.44 4.71 -2.70
N LYS A 315 -13.85 4.76 -3.90
CA LYS A 315 -13.07 3.67 -4.46
C LYS A 315 -11.65 3.75 -3.94
N PHE A 316 -11.02 2.60 -3.70
CA PHE A 316 -9.62 2.51 -3.29
C PHE A 316 -8.89 1.42 -4.06
N LEU A 317 -7.57 1.50 -4.09
CA LEU A 317 -6.69 0.42 -4.53
C LEU A 317 -5.92 -0.08 -3.31
N THR A 318 -5.81 -1.40 -3.17
CA THR A 318 -4.93 -2.01 -2.17
C THR A 318 -3.46 -1.85 -2.58
N HIS A 319 -2.53 -2.20 -1.69
CA HIS A 319 -1.09 -2.19 -1.96
C HIS A 319 -0.62 -3.17 -3.07
N LEU A 320 -1.53 -4.01 -3.55
CA LEU A 320 -1.33 -4.95 -4.65
C LEU A 320 -2.20 -4.59 -5.87
N ASP A 321 -2.62 -3.32 -5.97
CA ASP A 321 -3.45 -2.75 -7.03
C ASP A 321 -4.82 -3.43 -7.21
N ALA A 322 -5.31 -4.15 -6.18
CA ALA A 322 -6.66 -4.70 -6.19
C ALA A 322 -7.69 -3.60 -5.86
N PRO A 323 -8.72 -3.37 -6.70
CA PRO A 323 -9.72 -2.34 -6.45
C PRO A 323 -10.74 -2.76 -5.40
N GLY A 324 -11.23 -1.79 -4.64
CA GLY A 324 -12.32 -1.95 -3.69
C GLY A 324 -13.15 -0.68 -3.53
N THR A 325 -14.27 -0.78 -2.80
CA THR A 325 -15.17 0.33 -2.48
C THR A 325 -15.40 0.38 -0.98
N LEU A 326 -15.18 1.55 -0.37
CA LEU A 326 -15.52 1.89 1.02
C LEU A 326 -16.84 2.66 1.06
N TYR A 327 -17.70 2.36 2.02
CA TYR A 327 -18.93 3.08 2.30
C TYR A 327 -18.83 3.80 3.64
N PHE A 328 -19.16 5.07 3.67
CA PHE A 328 -19.00 5.95 4.81
C PHE A 328 -20.34 6.49 5.33
N SER A 329 -20.38 6.75 6.64
CA SER A 329 -21.51 7.43 7.30
C SER A 329 -21.57 8.92 6.91
N PRO A 330 -22.78 9.47 6.67
CA PRO A 330 -22.97 10.88 6.34
C PRO A 330 -22.89 11.83 7.55
N SER A 331 -23.05 11.34 8.78
CA SER A 331 -23.29 12.17 9.97
C SER A 331 -22.07 12.35 10.91
N SER A 332 -20.95 11.66 10.67
CA SER A 332 -19.76 11.76 11.51
C SER A 332 -18.70 12.63 10.83
N THR A 333 -18.26 13.70 11.52
CA THR A 333 -17.04 14.44 11.17
C THR A 333 -16.02 14.09 12.25
N PRO A 334 -15.07 13.18 11.99
CA PRO A 334 -14.58 12.67 10.70
C PRO A 334 -15.38 11.47 10.17
N SER A 335 -15.38 11.32 8.84
CA SER A 335 -16.16 10.31 8.12
C SER A 335 -15.73 8.88 8.49
N THR A 336 -16.62 8.15 9.17
CA THR A 336 -16.35 6.77 9.61
C THR A 336 -16.77 5.76 8.53
N PRO A 337 -15.89 4.83 8.11
CA PRO A 337 -16.23 3.75 7.20
C PRO A 337 -17.14 2.76 7.93
N LEU A 338 -18.26 2.41 7.30
CA LEU A 338 -19.23 1.45 7.81
C LEU A 338 -19.03 0.07 7.19
N TRP A 339 -18.84 0.03 5.87
CA TRP A 339 -18.77 -1.20 5.08
C TRP A 339 -17.69 -1.09 4.02
N PHE A 340 -17.12 -2.21 3.62
CA PHE A 340 -16.20 -2.28 2.50
C PHE A 340 -16.37 -3.55 1.69
N VAL A 341 -16.03 -3.46 0.40
CA VAL A 341 -16.09 -4.55 -0.56
C VAL A 341 -14.84 -4.53 -1.43
N PHE A 342 -14.24 -5.69 -1.66
CA PHE A 342 -13.16 -5.87 -2.64
C PHE A 342 -13.72 -6.29 -4.01
N GLY A 343 -13.15 -5.79 -5.10
CA GLY A 343 -13.53 -6.09 -6.48
C GLY A 343 -13.79 -4.84 -7.35
N LYS A 344 -13.70 -5.02 -8.68
CA LYS A 344 -13.99 -3.96 -9.67
C LYS A 344 -15.47 -3.60 -9.71
N THR A 345 -16.33 -4.59 -9.50
CA THR A 345 -17.78 -4.46 -9.35
C THR A 345 -18.14 -4.80 -7.91
N PRO A 346 -18.94 -3.96 -7.23
CA PRO A 346 -19.40 -4.27 -5.89
C PRO A 346 -20.30 -5.51 -5.97
N SER A 347 -19.77 -6.66 -5.56
CA SER A 347 -20.59 -7.85 -5.28
C SER A 347 -21.24 -7.62 -3.93
N PHE A 348 -22.57 -7.50 -3.92
CA PHE A 348 -23.31 -7.26 -2.69
C PHE A 348 -23.39 -8.50 -1.80
N ASP A 349 -23.08 -9.69 -2.32
CA ASP A 349 -23.02 -10.95 -1.57
C ASP A 349 -21.79 -11.08 -0.64
N LYS A 350 -20.86 -10.11 -0.69
CA LYS A 350 -19.61 -10.12 0.09
C LYS A 350 -19.35 -8.76 0.76
N LEU A 351 -20.35 -8.19 1.43
CA LEU A 351 -20.13 -7.00 2.23
C LEU A 351 -19.40 -7.35 3.53
N ILE A 352 -18.37 -6.57 3.87
CA ILE A 352 -17.59 -6.73 5.10
C ILE A 352 -17.82 -5.48 5.98
N PRO A 353 -18.25 -5.63 7.25
CA PRO A 353 -18.38 -4.51 8.17
C PRO A 353 -17.00 -3.98 8.56
N SER A 354 -16.90 -2.68 8.84
CA SER A 354 -15.72 -2.14 9.49
C SER A 354 -15.66 -2.57 10.96
N LEU A 355 -14.47 -2.50 11.57
CA LEU A 355 -14.33 -2.81 13.00
C LEU A 355 -15.16 -1.83 13.86
N HIS A 356 -15.36 -0.60 13.39
CA HIS A 356 -16.22 0.38 14.06
C HIS A 356 -17.69 -0.06 14.08
N THR A 357 -18.22 -0.54 12.96
CA THR A 357 -19.58 -1.09 12.86
C THR A 357 -19.73 -2.31 13.76
N LEU A 358 -18.73 -3.18 13.79
CA LEU A 358 -18.74 -4.38 14.62
C LEU A 358 -18.64 -4.10 16.12
N ILE A 359 -17.93 -3.03 16.53
CA ILE A 359 -17.90 -2.59 17.95
C ILE A 359 -19.28 -2.10 18.39
N GLN A 360 -20.01 -1.40 17.51
CA GLN A 360 -21.36 -0.92 17.81
C GLN A 360 -22.39 -2.06 17.83
N HIS A 361 -22.19 -3.08 16.99
CA HIS A 361 -23.05 -4.26 16.90
C HIS A 361 -22.23 -5.56 16.95
N PRO A 362 -21.83 -6.02 18.15
CA PRO A 362 -20.95 -7.20 18.29
C PRO A 362 -21.59 -8.53 17.87
N SER A 363 -22.93 -8.60 17.79
CA SER A 363 -23.69 -9.79 17.40
C SER A 363 -23.78 -10.02 15.88
N LEU A 364 -23.16 -9.17 15.05
CA LEU A 364 -23.22 -9.29 13.60
C LEU A 364 -22.43 -10.48 13.04
N LEU A 365 -21.38 -10.93 13.74
CA LEU A 365 -20.47 -11.96 13.26
C LEU A 365 -20.20 -13.01 14.35
N PRO A 366 -20.04 -14.29 13.98
CA PRO A 366 -19.51 -15.34 14.86
C PRO A 366 -18.16 -14.97 15.48
N ALA A 367 -17.95 -15.33 16.74
CA ALA A 367 -16.75 -14.96 17.51
C ALA A 367 -15.75 -16.12 17.67
N ILE A 368 -14.46 -15.83 17.43
CA ILE A 368 -13.32 -16.69 17.76
C ILE A 368 -12.40 -15.99 18.76
N TYR A 369 -11.88 -16.74 19.74
CA TYR A 369 -10.99 -16.21 20.78
C TYR A 369 -9.51 -16.57 20.53
N THR A 370 -8.64 -15.57 20.61
CA THR A 370 -7.17 -15.68 20.48
C THR A 370 -6.46 -15.35 21.80
N HIS A 371 -5.27 -15.89 21.99
CA HIS A 371 -4.43 -15.55 23.13
C HIS A 371 -3.89 -14.12 23.03
N PRO A 372 -3.72 -13.39 24.16
CA PRO A 372 -3.25 -12.00 24.14
C PRO A 372 -1.89 -11.78 23.46
N HIS A 373 -0.95 -12.74 23.58
CA HIS A 373 0.38 -12.64 22.95
C HIS A 373 0.32 -12.60 21.41
N VAL A 374 -0.72 -13.16 20.79
CA VAL A 374 -0.86 -13.22 19.33
C VAL A 374 -1.30 -11.86 18.77
N ILE A 375 -1.88 -10.98 19.59
CA ILE A 375 -2.41 -9.67 19.18
C ILE A 375 -1.31 -8.81 18.53
N THR A 376 -0.09 -8.78 19.06
CA THR A 376 0.99 -7.97 18.49
C THR A 376 1.35 -8.42 17.08
N ARG A 377 1.28 -9.73 16.82
CA ARG A 377 1.48 -10.31 15.49
C ARG A 377 0.33 -9.99 14.55
N LEU A 378 -0.92 -10.02 15.03
CA LEU A 378 -2.11 -9.67 14.25
C LEU A 378 -2.13 -8.19 13.83
N ILE A 379 -1.72 -7.27 14.71
CA ILE A 379 -1.59 -5.83 14.39
C ILE A 379 -0.56 -5.61 13.27
N ASN A 380 0.52 -6.42 13.25
CA ASN A 380 1.52 -6.38 12.20
C ASN A 380 1.06 -7.06 10.89
N GLY A 381 -0.20 -7.48 10.79
CA GLY A 381 -0.80 -8.06 9.59
C GLY A 381 -0.50 -9.54 9.38
N ALA A 382 -0.21 -10.30 10.44
CA ALA A 382 -0.14 -11.75 10.39
C ALA A 382 -1.55 -12.39 10.34
N ASP A 383 -1.64 -13.57 9.74
CA ASP A 383 -2.84 -14.41 9.81
C ASP A 383 -2.91 -15.10 11.18
N LEU A 384 -4.11 -15.44 11.66
CA LEU A 384 -4.25 -16.20 12.90
C LEU A 384 -3.95 -17.67 12.63
N MET A 385 -2.85 -18.15 13.20
CA MET A 385 -2.44 -19.55 13.11
C MET A 385 -3.18 -20.40 14.16
N MET A 386 -3.35 -21.69 13.87
CA MET A 386 -4.01 -22.65 14.75
C MET A 386 -3.49 -22.65 16.21
N PRO A 387 -2.18 -22.56 16.50
CA PRO A 387 -1.67 -22.51 17.88
C PRO A 387 -2.03 -21.22 18.65
N GLY A 388 -2.51 -20.19 17.97
CA GLY A 388 -2.87 -18.91 18.59
C GLY A 388 -4.30 -18.88 19.16
N LEU A 389 -5.11 -19.91 18.91
CA LEU A 389 -6.50 -19.98 19.36
C LEU A 389 -6.57 -20.33 20.86
N ALA A 390 -7.27 -19.49 21.63
CA ALA A 390 -7.38 -19.65 23.09
C ALA A 390 -8.53 -20.58 23.51
N ASP A 391 -9.64 -20.58 22.78
CA ASP A 391 -10.78 -21.46 23.01
C ASP A 391 -11.34 -21.95 21.67
N SER A 392 -11.55 -23.26 21.57
CA SER A 392 -12.11 -23.88 20.38
C SER A 392 -13.56 -23.42 20.16
N LEU A 393 -13.86 -22.95 18.94
CA LEU A 393 -15.16 -22.54 18.39
C LEU A 393 -16.39 -23.04 19.19
N LYS A 394 -17.19 -22.09 19.71
CA LYS A 394 -18.49 -22.39 20.34
C LYS A 394 -19.55 -22.86 19.35
N GLU A 395 -19.44 -22.47 18.08
CA GLU A 395 -20.40 -22.80 17.02
C GLU A 395 -19.88 -23.90 16.10
N GLU A 396 -20.65 -24.97 15.94
CA GLU A 396 -20.24 -26.20 15.23
C GLU A 396 -20.49 -26.18 13.72
N ASP A 397 -21.16 -25.15 13.21
CA ASP A 397 -21.69 -25.08 11.83
C ASP A 397 -20.88 -24.18 10.88
N LEU A 398 -19.73 -23.68 11.30
CA LEU A 398 -18.90 -22.76 10.50
C LEU A 398 -18.10 -23.49 9.41
N LYS A 399 -18.23 -23.00 8.18
CA LYS A 399 -17.59 -23.54 6.97
C LYS A 399 -16.40 -22.70 6.54
N GLU A 400 -15.49 -23.31 5.79
CA GLU A 400 -14.39 -22.61 5.12
C GLU A 400 -14.92 -21.42 4.29
N GLY A 401 -14.46 -20.21 4.63
CA GLY A 401 -14.86 -18.97 3.95
C GLY A 401 -15.96 -18.15 4.62
N ASP A 402 -16.47 -18.59 5.77
CA ASP A 402 -17.34 -17.76 6.59
C ASP A 402 -16.57 -16.58 7.19
N LEU A 403 -17.25 -15.44 7.31
CA LEU A 403 -16.70 -14.21 7.88
C LEU A 403 -16.87 -14.23 9.39
N ILE A 404 -15.81 -13.95 10.14
CA ILE A 404 -15.78 -14.09 11.59
C ILE A 404 -15.10 -12.90 12.28
N ALA A 405 -15.49 -12.66 13.53
CA ALA A 405 -14.89 -11.68 14.43
C ALA A 405 -13.83 -12.36 15.31
N VAL A 406 -12.64 -11.77 15.38
CA VAL A 406 -11.55 -12.23 16.25
C VAL A 406 -11.53 -11.39 17.52
N TRP A 407 -11.66 -12.07 18.66
CA TRP A 407 -11.66 -11.53 20.02
C TRP A 407 -10.42 -12.02 20.73
N ALA A 408 -9.87 -11.24 21.67
CA ALA A 408 -8.90 -11.79 22.62
C ALA A 408 -9.59 -12.16 23.92
N THR A 409 -9.11 -13.24 24.56
CA THR A 409 -9.53 -13.59 25.92
C THR A 409 -9.29 -12.42 26.87
N GLY A 410 -10.36 -11.96 27.54
CA GLY A 410 -10.33 -10.81 28.45
C GLY A 410 -10.73 -9.46 27.82
N CYS A 411 -10.91 -9.37 26.50
CA CYS A 411 -11.31 -8.13 25.84
C CYS A 411 -12.84 -7.99 25.72
N LYS A 412 -13.36 -6.76 25.93
CA LYS A 412 -14.77 -6.41 25.76
C LYS A 412 -15.14 -5.99 24.34
N VAL A 413 -14.17 -5.87 23.45
CA VAL A 413 -14.35 -5.44 22.05
C VAL A 413 -13.68 -6.41 21.08
N PRO A 414 -14.20 -6.57 19.86
CA PRO A 414 -13.54 -7.32 18.80
C PRO A 414 -12.24 -6.60 18.36
N LEU A 415 -11.21 -7.38 18.04
CA LEU A 415 -9.88 -6.88 17.65
C LEU A 415 -9.63 -6.95 16.14
N GLY A 416 -10.37 -7.81 15.43
CA GLY A 416 -10.23 -7.92 13.99
C GLY A 416 -11.32 -8.76 13.35
N ILE A 417 -11.30 -8.76 12.02
CA ILE A 417 -12.25 -9.45 11.15
C ILE A 417 -11.44 -10.28 10.15
N GLY A 418 -11.87 -11.50 9.90
CA GLY A 418 -11.19 -12.41 8.99
C GLY A 418 -12.09 -13.49 8.43
N TYR A 419 -11.58 -14.21 7.43
CA TYR A 419 -12.25 -15.36 6.82
C TYR A 419 -11.70 -16.66 7.40
N LEU A 420 -12.58 -17.62 7.66
CA LEU A 420 -12.19 -18.94 8.11
C LEU A 420 -11.42 -19.69 7.00
N ALA A 421 -10.22 -20.19 7.33
CA ALA A 421 -9.36 -20.89 6.36
C ALA A 421 -9.60 -22.41 6.30
N LEU A 422 -10.24 -22.98 7.33
CA LEU A 422 -10.55 -24.40 7.47
C LEU A 422 -11.93 -24.55 8.09
N ASP A 423 -12.65 -25.63 7.79
CA ASP A 423 -13.94 -25.89 8.45
C ASP A 423 -13.79 -25.95 9.98
N GLY A 424 -14.80 -25.46 10.71
CA GLY A 424 -14.77 -25.42 12.17
C GLY A 424 -14.54 -26.79 12.83
N LYS A 425 -14.97 -27.87 12.16
CA LYS A 425 -14.74 -29.27 12.58
C LYS A 425 -13.27 -29.69 12.48
N LEU A 426 -12.53 -29.18 11.50
CA LEU A 426 -11.10 -29.45 11.34
C LEU A 426 -10.28 -28.61 12.32
N ILE A 427 -10.73 -27.39 12.63
CA ILE A 427 -10.10 -26.52 13.63
C ILE A 427 -10.16 -27.19 15.02
N LYS A 428 -11.30 -27.74 15.43
CA LYS A 428 -11.41 -28.50 16.69
C LYS A 428 -10.49 -29.73 16.76
N ARG A 429 -10.10 -30.31 15.63
CA ARG A 429 -9.21 -31.49 15.56
C ARG A 429 -7.72 -31.15 15.69
N GLY A 430 -7.37 -29.86 15.81
CA GLY A 430 -5.99 -29.43 16.05
C GLY A 430 -5.06 -29.66 14.85
N THR A 431 -5.55 -29.51 13.62
CA THR A 431 -4.70 -29.57 12.43
C THR A 431 -3.69 -28.43 12.40
N LYS A 432 -2.47 -28.69 11.92
CA LYS A 432 -1.44 -27.65 11.74
C LYS A 432 -1.79 -26.79 10.52
N GLY A 433 -1.77 -25.47 10.67
CA GLY A 433 -2.02 -24.55 9.56
C GLY A 433 -2.55 -23.18 9.98
N LYS A 434 -3.08 -22.44 9.00
CA LYS A 434 -3.79 -21.17 9.21
C LYS A 434 -5.21 -21.45 9.68
N ALA A 435 -5.67 -20.75 10.71
CA ALA A 435 -7.04 -20.84 11.21
C ALA A 435 -7.93 -19.77 10.57
N VAL A 436 -7.47 -18.51 10.61
CA VAL A 436 -8.22 -17.35 10.12
C VAL A 436 -7.31 -16.45 9.31
N GLU A 437 -7.75 -16.09 8.12
CA GLU A 437 -7.08 -15.10 7.28
C GLU A 437 -7.59 -13.71 7.61
N MET A 438 -6.68 -12.85 8.09
CA MET A 438 -7.04 -11.55 8.62
C MET A 438 -7.24 -10.52 7.50
N VAL A 439 -8.38 -9.82 7.56
CA VAL A 439 -8.79 -8.81 6.57
C VAL A 439 -8.59 -7.41 7.11
N HIS A 440 -9.12 -7.14 8.31
CA HIS A 440 -9.10 -5.84 8.98
C HIS A 440 -8.80 -6.06 10.48
N CYS A 441 -7.90 -5.26 11.06
CA CYS A 441 -7.54 -5.37 12.47
C CYS A 441 -7.40 -4.01 13.15
N TRP A 442 -7.40 -4.02 14.48
CA TRP A 442 -7.16 -2.84 15.29
C TRP A 442 -5.79 -2.20 14.98
N LYS A 443 -5.75 -0.86 14.88
CA LYS A 443 -4.59 -0.04 14.47
C LYS A 443 -4.08 -0.24 13.04
N ASP A 444 -4.82 -0.97 12.20
CA ASP A 444 -4.47 -1.05 10.80
C ASP A 444 -4.67 0.30 10.07
N PRO A 445 -4.14 0.47 8.86
CA PRO A 445 -4.31 1.68 8.07
C PRO A 445 -5.77 2.07 7.80
N LEU A 446 -6.72 1.14 7.72
CA LEU A 446 -8.15 1.47 7.56
C LEU A 446 -8.72 2.04 8.87
N TRP A 447 -8.30 1.49 10.02
CA TRP A 447 -8.60 2.03 11.34
C TRP A 447 -8.01 3.43 11.51
N ASN A 448 -6.76 3.65 11.09
CA ASN A 448 -6.07 4.93 11.22
C ASN A 448 -6.61 6.03 10.29
N LEU A 449 -7.34 5.67 9.22
CA LEU A 449 -8.10 6.65 8.42
C LEU A 449 -9.25 7.27 9.21
N CYS A 450 -9.70 6.60 10.28
CA CYS A 450 -10.72 7.08 11.19
C CYS A 450 -10.06 7.84 12.34
N LYS A 451 -10.38 9.12 12.52
CA LYS A 451 -10.09 9.81 13.79
C LYS A 451 -11.24 9.51 14.77
N ALA A 452 -11.28 8.29 15.32
CA ALA A 452 -12.31 7.86 16.27
C ALA A 452 -11.70 7.60 17.68
N PRO A 453 -12.51 7.53 18.75
CA PRO A 453 -12.21 8.05 20.09
C PRO A 453 -11.11 7.31 20.85
N ALA A 454 -10.63 7.98 21.88
CA ALA A 454 -9.68 7.50 22.88
C ALA A 454 -10.09 6.16 23.52
N ASP A 455 -9.05 5.36 23.79
CA ASP A 455 -8.93 4.25 24.73
C ASP A 455 -9.83 3.02 24.56
N VAL A 456 -9.18 1.92 24.15
CA VAL A 456 -9.64 0.56 24.48
C VAL A 456 -8.86 0.11 25.73
N PRO A 457 -9.52 -0.40 26.78
CA PRO A 457 -8.91 -0.62 28.09
C PRO A 457 -8.16 -1.95 28.10
N PHE A 458 -6.85 -1.90 27.90
CA PHE A 458 -6.01 -3.09 28.11
C PHE A 458 -4.58 -2.67 28.44
N GLN A 459 -4.13 -3.07 29.62
CA GLN A 459 -2.72 -3.21 29.95
C GLN A 459 -2.27 -4.59 29.48
N LEU A 460 -1.21 -4.63 28.67
CA LEU A 460 -0.46 -5.85 28.40
C LEU A 460 0.01 -6.46 29.74
N PRO A 461 -0.05 -7.78 29.94
CA PRO A 461 0.66 -8.42 31.04
C PRO A 461 2.19 -8.28 30.83
N GLY A 462 2.95 -7.89 31.87
CA GLY A 462 4.41 -8.16 31.94
C GLY A 462 4.66 -9.66 31.98
N SER A 463 5.74 -10.27 31.47
CA SER A 463 7.16 -10.05 31.80
C SER A 463 7.32 -9.64 33.26
N ASP A 464 7.18 -10.56 34.20
CA ASP A 464 8.25 -11.46 34.59
C ASP A 464 7.66 -12.77 35.13
N ASP A 465 8.12 -13.92 34.62
CA ASP A 465 8.18 -15.22 35.34
C ASP A 465 8.95 -16.22 34.46
N GLU A 466 10.18 -16.55 34.88
CA GLU A 466 11.06 -17.58 34.34
C GLU A 466 10.55 -18.98 34.73
N PHE A 467 10.43 -19.91 33.76
CA PHE A 467 10.61 -21.35 33.99
C PHE A 467 11.21 -22.02 32.74
N GLU A 468 12.19 -22.88 32.99
CA GLU A 468 13.23 -23.41 32.08
C GLU A 468 12.72 -24.19 30.87
N SER A 469 13.35 -23.95 29.71
CA SER A 469 13.31 -24.81 28.53
C SER A 469 14.73 -25.29 28.20
N GLU A 470 14.93 -26.60 28.12
CA GLU A 470 16.14 -27.22 27.58
C GLU A 470 16.35 -26.79 26.11
N GLU A 471 17.56 -26.30 25.81
CA GLU A 471 17.98 -25.80 24.50
C GLU A 471 18.53 -26.94 23.61
N GLU A 472 18.03 -27.03 22.38
CA GLU A 472 18.89 -27.30 21.21
C GLU A 472 18.63 -26.21 20.13
N ASP A 473 19.71 -25.47 19.87
CA ASP A 473 20.05 -24.45 18.85
C ASP A 473 19.39 -24.58 17.46
N VAL A 474 19.15 -23.58 16.57
CA VAL A 474 19.45 -22.12 16.34
C VAL A 474 18.89 -21.81 14.90
N PRO A 475 18.67 -20.57 14.41
CA PRO A 475 18.52 -19.24 15.02
C PRO A 475 17.18 -18.53 14.70
N SER A 476 16.77 -17.72 15.67
CA SER A 476 15.65 -16.78 15.67
C SER A 476 15.98 -15.41 15.02
N SER A 477 14.94 -14.58 14.82
CA SER A 477 14.98 -13.19 15.29
C SER A 477 13.54 -12.66 15.47
N GLY A 478 13.00 -12.90 16.66
CA GLY A 478 11.83 -12.26 17.23
C GLY A 478 12.20 -10.94 17.94
N THR A 479 11.43 -10.29 18.82
CA THR A 479 10.00 -10.18 19.18
C THR A 479 9.91 -8.99 20.16
N ASP A 480 8.69 -8.52 20.39
CA ASP A 480 8.18 -7.58 21.39
C ASP A 480 8.68 -7.69 22.87
N GLN A 481 8.60 -6.52 23.53
CA GLN A 481 8.05 -6.20 24.88
C GLN A 481 8.66 -6.71 26.19
N ILE A 482 8.60 -5.84 27.22
CA ILE A 482 8.37 -6.13 28.67
C ILE A 482 7.65 -4.92 29.33
N VAL A 483 6.73 -5.21 30.27
CA VAL A 483 5.65 -4.42 30.90
C VAL A 483 5.61 -4.65 32.44
N SER A 484 4.98 -3.71 33.17
CA SER A 484 4.25 -3.81 34.48
C SER A 484 4.96 -4.03 35.82
N GLN A 485 4.43 -3.34 36.86
CA GLN A 485 3.61 -3.85 37.99
C GLN A 485 3.00 -2.61 38.73
N ILE A 486 1.68 -2.42 38.93
CA ILE A 486 0.68 -3.00 39.88
C ILE A 486 0.94 -2.57 41.34
N GLN A 487 0.03 -2.09 42.22
CA GLN A 487 -1.40 -1.69 42.29
C GLN A 487 -1.66 -1.28 43.77
N ASN A 488 -2.64 -0.42 44.14
CA ASN A 488 -3.94 -0.70 44.81
C ASN A 488 -4.18 0.45 45.87
N VAL A 489 -5.34 1.08 46.10
CA VAL A 489 -6.59 0.60 46.79
C VAL A 489 -7.72 1.67 46.77
N SER A 490 -8.98 1.22 46.52
CA SER A 490 -10.38 1.59 46.96
C SER A 490 -10.98 3.02 46.89
N LEU A 491 -12.16 3.31 46.29
CA LEU A 491 -13.61 2.88 46.38
C LEU A 491 -14.47 3.91 47.17
N GLU A 492 -15.24 4.80 46.49
CA GLU A 492 -16.74 4.84 46.32
C GLU A 492 -17.53 5.60 47.42
N PRO A 493 -18.81 6.08 47.27
CA PRO A 493 -19.67 6.33 46.08
C PRO A 493 -20.51 7.68 46.10
N SER A 494 -21.24 7.95 44.98
CA SER A 494 -22.44 8.81 44.64
C SER A 494 -23.26 9.57 45.72
N PRO A 495 -24.18 10.56 45.43
CA PRO A 495 -24.97 10.79 44.18
C PRO A 495 -25.37 12.24 43.75
N SER A 496 -25.81 12.35 42.48
CA SER A 496 -26.93 13.13 41.88
C SER A 496 -27.23 14.64 42.13
N LYS A 497 -27.38 15.35 40.99
CA LYS A 497 -28.46 16.28 40.54
C LYS A 497 -28.29 17.84 40.56
N THR A 498 -28.51 18.39 39.34
CA THR A 498 -29.19 19.65 38.89
C THR A 498 -28.59 21.07 39.03
N ASP A 499 -28.37 21.67 37.85
CA ASP A 499 -28.68 23.02 37.31
C ASP A 499 -28.21 24.37 37.93
N GLU A 500 -27.64 25.20 37.02
CA GLU A 500 -27.55 26.70 36.91
C GLU A 500 -26.47 27.51 37.71
N PRO A 501 -26.08 28.75 37.29
CA PRO A 501 -25.24 29.11 36.13
C PRO A 501 -24.00 30.01 36.50
N ALA A 502 -23.16 30.36 35.51
CA ALA A 502 -21.87 31.07 35.64
C ALA A 502 -21.94 32.60 35.96
N PRO A 503 -20.88 33.23 36.52
CA PRO A 503 -20.77 34.69 36.66
C PRO A 503 -20.02 35.39 35.50
N SER A 504 -20.48 36.58 35.13
CA SER A 504 -20.01 37.47 34.06
C SER A 504 -18.92 38.47 34.50
N GLU A 505 -17.96 38.78 33.61
CA GLU A 505 -16.95 39.85 33.79
C GLU A 505 -17.51 41.26 33.47
N PRO A 506 -17.02 42.34 34.13
CA PRO A 506 -17.52 43.70 33.93
C PRO A 506 -17.07 44.35 32.60
N THR A 507 -17.95 45.14 31.97
CA THR A 507 -17.71 45.88 30.72
C THR A 507 -17.35 47.35 30.98
N LEU A 508 -16.19 47.81 30.49
CA LEU A 508 -15.74 49.22 30.54
C LEU A 508 -16.53 50.13 29.60
N THR A 509 -16.78 51.37 30.02
CA THR A 509 -17.42 52.42 29.22
C THR A 509 -16.44 53.12 28.27
N ALA A 510 -16.95 53.73 27.18
CA ALA A 510 -16.10 54.35 26.16
C ALA A 510 -15.24 55.52 26.68
N THR A 511 -15.72 56.25 27.69
CA THR A 511 -15.00 57.34 28.36
C THR A 511 -13.87 56.83 29.25
N GLU A 512 -14.03 55.66 29.86
CA GLU A 512 -12.96 55.01 30.63
C GLU A 512 -11.86 54.47 29.71
N VAL A 513 -12.20 54.02 28.50
CA VAL A 513 -11.20 53.63 27.49
C VAL A 513 -10.37 54.83 27.04
N ASP A 514 -10.97 56.01 26.90
CA ASP A 514 -10.24 57.24 26.54
C ASP A 514 -9.21 57.65 27.62
N THR A 515 -9.60 57.57 28.90
CA THR A 515 -8.69 57.88 30.02
C THR A 515 -7.54 56.88 30.09
N ILE A 516 -7.80 55.58 29.89
CA ILE A 516 -6.78 54.54 29.85
C ILE A 516 -5.77 54.76 28.71
N LEU A 517 -6.23 55.11 27.51
CA LEU A 517 -5.36 55.41 26.37
C LEU A 517 -4.52 56.67 26.59
N ARG A 518 -5.09 57.68 27.27
CA ARG A 518 -4.37 58.89 27.67
C ARG A 518 -3.28 58.59 28.69
N LEU A 519 -3.56 57.78 29.71
CA LEU A 519 -2.57 57.36 30.71
C LEU A 519 -1.44 56.56 30.06
N ALA A 520 -1.76 55.67 29.10
CA ALA A 520 -0.75 54.92 28.34
C ALA A 520 0.18 55.83 27.52
N LEU A 521 -0.35 56.93 26.95
CA LEU A 521 0.45 57.92 26.23
C LEU A 521 1.38 58.68 27.19
N LEU A 522 0.89 59.10 28.35
CA LEU A 522 1.71 59.79 29.35
C LEU A 522 2.84 58.90 29.87
N GLN A 523 2.56 57.62 30.11
CA GLN A 523 3.58 56.63 30.47
C GLN A 523 4.65 56.48 29.37
N LEU A 524 4.24 56.42 28.10
CA LEU A 524 5.17 56.39 26.97
C LEU A 524 6.06 57.65 26.95
N ILE A 525 5.51 58.84 27.20
CA ILE A 525 6.27 60.10 27.24
C ILE A 525 7.28 60.10 28.39
N THR A 526 6.92 59.60 29.57
CA THR A 526 7.86 59.46 30.70
C THR A 526 9.01 58.51 30.37
N VAL A 527 8.75 57.37 29.71
CA VAL A 527 9.79 56.42 29.31
C VAL A 527 10.72 57.01 28.24
N LEU A 528 10.18 57.78 27.29
CA LEU A 528 10.98 58.47 26.27
C LEU A 528 11.82 59.62 26.84
N LYS A 529 11.41 60.21 27.98
CA LYS A 529 12.20 61.20 28.72
C LYS A 529 13.43 60.57 29.37
N GLU A 530 13.27 59.38 29.95
CA GLU A 530 14.35 58.64 30.60
C GLU A 530 15.28 57.96 29.58
N ASN A 531 14.72 57.49 28.46
CA ASN A 531 15.44 56.79 27.39
C ASN A 531 15.17 57.45 26.03
N PRO A 532 15.99 58.44 25.62
CA PRO A 532 15.79 59.12 24.34
C PRO A 532 16.02 58.16 23.15
N PRO A 533 15.13 58.15 22.14
CA PRO A 533 15.25 57.26 20.99
C PRO A 533 16.43 57.65 20.08
N PRO A 534 17.01 56.70 19.31
CA PRO A 534 18.10 56.97 18.37
C PRO A 534 17.73 58.05 17.32
N PRO A 535 18.70 58.88 16.88
CA PRO A 535 18.45 59.87 15.83
C PRO A 535 18.06 59.15 14.52
N GLY A 536 16.88 59.48 13.99
CA GLY A 536 16.29 58.82 12.81
C GLY A 536 15.03 57.99 13.10
N THR A 537 14.60 57.89 14.37
CA THR A 537 13.40 57.16 14.76
C THR A 537 12.10 57.82 14.27
N PHE A 538 12.08 59.15 14.11
CA PHE A 538 10.95 59.90 13.55
C PHE A 538 11.28 60.39 12.13
N PRO A 539 10.32 60.41 11.19
CA PRO A 539 8.86 60.23 11.35
C PRO A 539 8.38 58.76 11.40
N ILE A 540 7.36 58.48 12.25
CA ILE A 540 6.70 57.15 12.35
C ILE A 540 5.25 57.24 11.91
N ALA A 541 4.74 56.22 11.22
CA ALA A 541 3.31 56.10 10.90
C ALA A 541 2.44 55.94 12.16
N SER A 542 1.30 56.63 12.21
CA SER A 542 0.36 56.61 13.35
C SER A 542 -0.12 55.20 13.76
N SER A 543 -0.28 54.28 12.82
CA SER A 543 -0.62 52.86 13.11
C SER A 543 0.51 52.13 13.82
N THR A 544 1.75 52.27 13.33
CA THR A 544 2.95 51.66 13.92
C THR A 544 3.23 52.23 15.32
N PHE A 545 3.03 53.53 15.51
CA PHE A 545 3.15 54.18 16.82
C PHE A 545 2.13 53.63 17.83
N TYR A 546 0.87 53.48 17.40
CA TYR A 546 -0.19 52.93 18.24
C TYR A 546 0.10 51.48 18.66
N GLU A 547 0.42 50.60 17.72
CA GLU A 547 0.59 49.16 18.00
C GLU A 547 1.86 48.84 18.78
N LYS A 548 3.00 49.46 18.41
CA LYS A 548 4.31 49.08 18.97
C LYS A 548 4.73 49.89 20.19
N HIS A 549 4.25 51.14 20.32
CA HIS A 549 4.70 52.04 21.38
C HIS A 549 3.58 52.39 22.37
N LEU A 550 2.32 52.50 21.96
CA LEU A 550 1.23 52.85 22.87
C LEU A 550 0.63 51.65 23.61
N LEU A 551 0.26 50.58 22.90
CA LEU A 551 -0.40 49.41 23.50
C LEU A 551 0.38 48.73 24.63
N PRO A 552 1.72 48.60 24.57
CA PRO A 552 2.49 48.00 25.65
C PRO A 552 2.48 48.82 26.96
N ASN A 553 2.25 50.13 26.87
CA ASN A 553 2.29 51.06 28.00
C ASN A 553 0.94 51.21 28.73
N ARG A 554 -0.05 50.37 28.41
CA ARG A 554 -1.35 50.37 29.09
C ARG A 554 -1.23 49.84 30.54
N PRO A 555 -2.08 50.31 31.46
CA PRO A 555 -2.11 49.80 32.83
C PRO A 555 -2.49 48.32 32.89
N VAL A 556 -1.84 47.57 33.76
CA VAL A 556 -2.08 46.13 33.97
C VAL A 556 -3.54 45.80 34.36
N TRP A 557 -4.20 46.67 35.10
CA TRP A 557 -5.56 46.44 35.58
C TRP A 557 -6.63 46.62 34.49
N ALA A 558 -6.26 47.15 33.32
CA ALA A 558 -7.19 47.33 32.20
C ALA A 558 -7.23 46.06 31.32
N PRO A 559 -8.41 45.47 31.06
CA PRO A 559 -8.55 44.31 30.17
C PRO A 559 -8.01 44.64 28.76
N SER A 560 -7.03 43.87 28.30
CA SER A 560 -6.34 44.12 27.01
C SER A 560 -7.29 44.09 25.81
N SER A 561 -8.40 43.36 25.92
CA SER A 561 -9.48 43.22 24.92
C SER A 561 -10.47 44.39 24.90
N GLN A 562 -10.50 45.23 25.94
CA GLN A 562 -11.42 46.38 26.06
C GLN A 562 -10.70 47.72 25.88
N ALA A 563 -9.44 47.84 26.29
CA ALA A 563 -8.64 49.08 26.20
C ALA A 563 -8.03 49.33 24.79
N ILE A 564 -8.87 49.43 23.76
CA ILE A 564 -8.46 49.70 22.36
C ILE A 564 -9.22 50.90 21.78
N VAL A 565 -8.60 51.63 20.84
CA VAL A 565 -9.21 52.82 20.20
C VAL A 565 -10.56 52.52 19.53
N GLN A 566 -10.80 51.29 19.09
CA GLN A 566 -12.09 50.91 18.51
C GLN A 566 -13.26 50.99 19.51
N LYS A 567 -12.99 50.84 20.81
CA LYS A 567 -13.95 50.94 21.93
C LYS A 567 -13.92 52.30 22.64
N SER A 568 -13.04 53.19 22.19
CA SER A 568 -12.91 54.59 22.62
C SER A 568 -13.98 55.47 21.96
N THR A 569 -14.16 56.71 22.42
CA THR A 569 -15.08 57.66 21.77
C THR A 569 -14.64 58.04 20.35
N PHE A 570 -13.34 57.92 20.05
CA PHE A 570 -12.76 58.30 18.76
C PHE A 570 -12.97 57.24 17.67
N LYS A 571 -13.14 55.96 18.03
CA LYS A 571 -13.33 54.78 17.16
C LYS A 571 -12.25 54.50 16.09
N LYS A 572 -11.42 55.48 15.73
CA LYS A 572 -10.34 55.42 14.72
C LYS A 572 -9.05 56.06 15.26
N VAL A 573 -7.90 55.44 15.00
CA VAL A 573 -6.57 55.90 15.46
C VAL A 573 -6.25 57.30 14.95
N SER A 574 -6.53 57.61 13.67
CA SER A 574 -6.31 58.96 13.11
C SER A 574 -7.10 60.06 13.84
N LYS A 575 -8.31 59.76 14.33
CA LYS A 575 -9.11 60.73 15.09
C LYS A 575 -8.53 60.95 16.49
N TRP A 576 -8.08 59.88 17.13
CA TRP A 576 -7.42 59.94 18.44
C TRP A 576 -6.10 60.72 18.37
N VAL A 577 -5.26 60.45 17.36
CA VAL A 577 -3.98 61.16 17.17
C VAL A 577 -4.19 62.67 16.97
N LYS A 578 -5.20 63.07 16.18
CA LYS A 578 -5.55 64.49 16.00
C LYS A 578 -6.09 65.15 17.27
N ALA A 579 -6.78 64.40 18.13
CA ALA A 579 -7.20 64.90 19.44
C ALA A 579 -6.00 65.15 20.35
N MET A 580 -5.00 64.26 20.34
CA MET A 580 -3.77 64.41 21.11
C MET A 580 -2.84 65.50 20.56
N GLU A 581 -2.89 65.79 19.26
CA GLU A 581 -2.22 66.94 18.64
C GLU A 581 -2.85 68.27 19.07
N LYS A 582 -4.18 68.35 19.17
CA LYS A 582 -4.89 69.53 19.69
C LYS A 582 -4.54 69.85 21.14
N GLU A 583 -4.18 68.81 21.91
CA GLU A 583 -3.71 68.94 23.29
C GLU A 583 -2.18 69.18 23.39
N SER A 584 -1.49 69.40 22.28
CA SER A 584 -0.03 69.65 22.21
C SER A 584 0.85 68.49 22.71
N LEU A 585 0.35 67.25 22.77
CA LEU A 585 1.15 66.08 23.18
C LEU A 585 1.96 65.47 22.02
N LEU A 586 1.47 65.62 20.78
CA LEU A 586 2.07 65.07 19.56
C LEU A 586 2.14 66.15 18.48
N LYS A 587 3.19 66.14 17.65
CA LYS A 587 3.26 66.93 16.40
C LYS A 587 3.13 65.99 15.20
N THR A 588 2.17 66.24 14.32
CA THR A 588 1.91 65.37 13.17
C THR A 588 1.99 66.09 11.82
N LYS A 589 2.13 65.30 10.74
CA LYS A 589 2.05 65.77 9.36
C LYS A 589 1.26 64.75 8.54
N SER A 590 0.16 65.17 7.92
CA SER A 590 -0.63 64.31 7.02
C SER A 590 0.02 64.27 5.63
N GLN A 591 0.31 63.06 5.12
CA GLN A 591 0.85 62.86 3.77
C GLN A 591 0.08 61.72 3.09
N LYS A 592 -0.50 61.98 1.90
CA LYS A 592 -1.22 61.02 0.99
C LYS A 592 -1.67 59.72 1.68
N ASP A 593 -2.78 59.81 2.40
CA ASP A 593 -3.52 58.74 3.10
C ASP A 593 -2.95 58.20 4.43
N GLN A 594 -1.87 58.75 4.99
CA GLN A 594 -1.39 58.39 6.34
C GLN A 594 -0.96 59.60 7.18
N ASP A 595 -1.33 59.60 8.47
CA ASP A 595 -0.86 60.58 9.45
C ASP A 595 0.49 60.11 10.04
N LEU A 596 1.55 60.91 9.83
CA LEU A 596 2.90 60.66 10.35
C LEU A 596 3.16 61.50 11.62
N ILE A 597 3.71 60.88 12.66
CA ILE A 597 4.10 61.55 13.90
C ILE A 597 5.57 61.99 13.78
N LEU A 598 5.83 63.29 13.93
CA LEU A 598 7.15 63.92 13.76
C LEU A 598 7.91 64.01 15.08
N SER A 599 7.23 64.36 16.16
CA SER A 599 7.82 64.40 17.49
C SER A 599 6.75 64.31 18.58
N VAL A 600 7.20 63.92 19.77
CA VAL A 600 6.40 63.84 21.00
C VAL A 600 6.91 64.92 21.96
N ASP A 601 6.02 65.69 22.59
CA ASP A 601 6.43 66.74 23.51
C ASP A 601 6.73 66.16 24.91
N VAL A 602 8.01 66.21 25.29
CA VAL A 602 8.55 65.60 26.51
C VAL A 602 8.41 66.54 27.73
N ASN A 603 8.17 67.83 27.53
CA ASN A 603 8.15 68.86 28.58
C ASN A 603 6.75 69.32 28.97
N HIS A 604 5.70 68.59 28.56
CA HIS A 604 4.31 68.96 28.81
C HIS A 604 3.93 68.88 30.30
N ALA A 605 3.14 69.85 30.80
CA ALA A 605 2.76 69.98 32.22
C ALA A 605 2.01 68.75 32.80
N ALA A 606 1.36 67.96 31.95
CA ALA A 606 0.69 66.71 32.36
C ALA A 606 1.66 65.57 32.71
N VAL A 607 2.93 65.65 32.29
CA VAL A 607 3.97 64.64 32.54
C VAL A 607 4.59 64.84 33.94
N SER A 608 4.68 66.09 34.42
CA SER A 608 5.20 66.40 35.77
C SER A 608 4.28 65.95 36.91
N THR A 609 2.99 65.80 36.65
CA THR A 609 1.96 65.43 37.65
C THR A 609 1.58 63.95 37.58
N PHE A 610 2.13 63.19 36.63
CA PHE A 610 1.74 61.82 36.36
C PHE A 610 2.57 60.82 37.18
N ALA A 611 1.91 59.92 37.91
CA ALA A 611 2.53 58.84 38.65
C ALA A 611 2.65 57.59 37.75
N PRO A 612 3.87 57.04 37.52
CA PRO A 612 4.05 55.88 36.66
C PRO A 612 3.25 54.66 37.12
N HIS A 613 2.55 54.00 36.19
CA HIS A 613 1.79 52.77 36.47
C HIS A 613 2.50 51.55 35.88
N ARG A 614 2.29 50.39 36.50
CA ARG A 614 2.80 49.12 36.00
C ARG A 614 2.18 48.81 34.64
N THR A 615 3.02 48.51 33.65
CA THR A 615 2.58 48.36 32.25
C THR A 615 2.36 46.91 31.87
N THR A 616 1.47 46.67 30.89
CA THR A 616 1.27 45.34 30.29
C THR A 616 2.56 44.80 29.65
N GLY A 617 3.37 45.66 29.04
CA GLY A 617 4.67 45.28 28.46
C GLY A 617 5.69 44.80 29.49
N GLU A 618 5.69 45.36 30.71
CA GLU A 618 6.55 44.89 31.81
C GLU A 618 6.12 43.52 32.34
N LEU A 619 4.82 43.22 32.39
CA LEU A 619 4.33 41.89 32.74
C LEU A 619 4.74 40.87 31.69
N GLU A 620 4.50 41.14 30.41
CA GLU A 620 4.91 40.26 29.32
C GLU A 620 6.43 40.04 29.30
N ALA A 621 7.23 41.09 29.57
CA ALA A 621 8.68 40.98 29.67
C ALA A 621 9.12 40.18 30.91
N ARG A 622 8.42 40.33 32.05
CA ARG A 622 8.70 39.58 33.28
C ARG A 622 8.29 38.12 33.15
N GLU A 623 7.20 37.82 32.46
CA GLU A 623 6.78 36.46 32.12
C GLU A 623 7.77 35.79 31.16
N LYS A 624 8.24 36.50 30.13
CA LYS A 624 9.33 36.02 29.26
C LYS A 624 10.63 35.74 30.04
N LYS A 625 10.98 36.59 31.02
CA LYS A 625 12.16 36.35 31.89
C LYS A 625 11.94 35.19 32.87
N LYS A 626 10.76 35.06 33.49
CA LYS A 626 10.43 33.93 34.37
C LYS A 626 10.38 32.60 33.60
N ALA A 627 9.86 32.61 32.37
CA ALA A 627 9.88 31.45 31.48
C ALA A 627 11.31 31.06 31.08
N ALA A 628 12.24 32.03 30.96
CA ALA A 628 13.64 31.77 30.68
C ALA A 628 14.41 31.21 31.90
N THR A 629 14.02 31.55 33.14
CA THR A 629 14.68 31.08 34.37
C THR A 629 14.10 29.77 34.92
N ALA A 630 12.87 29.39 34.52
CA ALA A 630 12.24 28.11 34.89
C ALA A 630 12.73 26.89 34.07
N ALA A 631 13.73 27.08 33.19
CA ALA A 631 14.33 26.03 32.37
C ALA A 631 15.64 25.46 32.98
N ILE A 632 15.57 25.01 34.24
CA ILE A 632 16.55 24.10 34.87
C ILE A 632 15.76 22.84 35.25
N PRO A 633 16.17 21.62 34.85
CA PRO A 633 15.30 20.45 35.00
C PRO A 633 15.34 19.92 36.44
N GLY A 634 14.20 19.99 37.13
CA GLY A 634 13.82 19.05 38.18
C GLY A 634 12.95 17.93 37.57
N PRO A 635 13.06 16.67 38.04
CA PRO A 635 12.46 15.54 37.36
C PRO A 635 10.96 15.44 37.65
N GLY A 636 10.15 15.39 36.59
CA GLY A 636 8.76 14.91 36.63
C GLY A 636 7.69 15.97 36.34
N GLY A 637 6.94 15.78 35.24
CA GLY A 637 5.68 16.47 34.99
C GLY A 637 5.48 16.90 33.53
N SER A 638 4.86 16.04 32.73
CA SER A 638 4.42 16.33 31.37
C SER A 638 3.24 17.32 31.35
N SER A 639 3.35 18.41 30.58
CA SER A 639 2.20 19.16 30.03
C SER A 639 2.71 20.08 28.90
N GLY A 640 2.85 19.53 27.69
CA GLY A 640 3.30 20.26 26.50
C GLY A 640 2.12 20.77 25.67
N THR A 641 1.59 21.94 26.02
CA THR A 641 1.04 22.87 25.03
C THR A 641 2.23 23.37 24.18
N THR A 642 2.21 23.09 22.88
CA THR A 642 3.26 23.45 21.92
C THR A 642 3.40 24.98 21.81
N GLN A 643 4.32 25.56 22.57
CA GLN A 643 5.01 26.78 22.17
C GLN A 643 6.22 26.40 21.32
N ALA A 644 6.41 27.11 20.20
CA ALA A 644 7.45 26.87 19.21
C ALA A 644 8.85 27.06 19.81
N GLY A 645 9.42 25.97 20.31
CA GLY A 645 10.85 25.85 20.62
C GLY A 645 11.63 25.59 19.33
N THR A 646 12.78 26.24 19.18
CA THR A 646 13.76 25.96 18.13
C THR A 646 14.11 24.47 18.13
N MET A 647 13.93 23.77 17.01
CA MET A 647 14.24 22.34 16.92
C MET A 647 15.75 22.13 17.00
N THR A 648 16.20 21.51 18.09
CA THR A 648 17.61 21.15 18.26
C THR A 648 17.89 19.87 17.47
N VAL A 649 18.78 19.97 16.48
CA VAL A 649 19.23 18.84 15.66
C VAL A 649 20.47 18.24 16.31
N LYS A 650 20.41 16.97 16.74
CA LYS A 650 21.58 16.23 17.24
C LYS A 650 21.99 15.17 16.20
N GLU A 651 23.23 15.24 15.74
CA GLU A 651 23.86 14.23 14.89
C GLU A 651 24.54 13.18 15.78
N LEU A 652 24.15 11.93 15.61
CA LEU A 652 24.64 10.78 16.38
C LEU A 652 25.26 9.77 15.41
N PHE A 653 26.22 8.97 15.87
CA PHE A 653 26.90 7.97 15.05
C PHE A 653 26.90 6.63 15.76
N ARG A 654 26.61 5.57 15.03
CA ARG A 654 26.61 4.20 15.56
C ARG A 654 27.70 3.36 14.88
N PRO A 655 28.48 2.56 15.64
CA PRO A 655 29.46 1.66 15.07
C PRO A 655 28.86 0.74 13.99
N ALA A 656 29.48 0.68 12.81
CA ALA A 656 29.01 -0.17 11.71
C ALA A 656 30.18 -0.66 10.84
N GLY A 657 29.99 -1.79 10.17
CA GLY A 657 30.94 -2.34 9.20
C GLY A 657 32.32 -2.66 9.79
N LYS A 658 33.38 -2.17 9.12
CA LYS A 658 34.79 -2.49 9.45
C LYS A 658 35.26 -1.88 10.78
N ASN A 659 34.56 -0.88 11.28
CA ASN A 659 34.96 -0.13 12.49
C ASN A 659 34.50 -0.84 13.77
N VAL A 660 33.64 -1.87 13.67
CA VAL A 660 33.10 -2.59 14.84
C VAL A 660 34.20 -3.22 15.68
N ALA A 661 35.25 -3.77 15.06
CA ALA A 661 36.38 -4.36 15.77
C ALA A 661 37.15 -3.33 16.62
N PHE A 662 37.31 -2.10 16.11
CA PHE A 662 37.91 -0.99 16.85
C PHE A 662 37.06 -0.58 18.06
N TRP A 663 35.74 -0.43 17.87
CA TRP A 663 34.83 -0.02 18.94
C TRP A 663 34.63 -1.10 20.01
N THR A 664 34.68 -2.38 19.63
CA THR A 664 34.60 -3.51 20.57
C THR A 664 35.81 -3.54 21.51
N LYS A 665 37.02 -3.21 21.02
CA LYS A 665 38.22 -3.06 21.86
C LYS A 665 38.14 -1.90 22.86
N ARG A 666 37.21 -0.96 22.67
CA ARG A 666 36.95 0.18 23.56
C ARG A 666 35.72 -0.02 24.44
N GLU A 667 35.20 -1.25 24.52
CA GLU A 667 34.01 -1.61 25.31
C GLU A 667 32.73 -0.87 24.89
N ILE A 668 32.69 -0.34 23.65
CA ILE A 668 31.52 0.34 23.10
C ILE A 668 30.75 -0.65 22.23
N SER A 669 29.54 -0.97 22.67
CA SER A 669 28.66 -1.92 21.99
C SER A 669 28.17 -1.37 20.64
N SER A 670 27.85 -2.29 19.72
CA SER A 670 27.32 -1.94 18.40
C SER A 670 25.95 -1.25 18.44
N SER A 671 25.29 -1.14 19.60
CA SER A 671 24.02 -0.45 19.82
C SER A 671 24.14 0.97 20.37
N GLN A 672 25.31 1.35 20.89
CA GLN A 672 25.52 2.67 21.48
C GLN A 672 25.66 3.76 20.41
N THR A 673 25.05 4.93 20.67
CA THR A 673 25.16 6.13 19.84
C THR A 673 26.20 7.08 20.42
N LEU A 674 27.13 7.54 19.60
CA LEU A 674 28.19 8.48 19.99
C LEU A 674 28.03 9.84 19.29
N THR A 675 28.40 10.91 19.97
CA THR A 675 28.52 12.25 19.35
C THR A 675 29.92 12.45 18.74
N TYR A 676 30.08 13.40 17.81
CA TYR A 676 31.39 13.69 17.22
C TYR A 676 32.50 14.04 18.25
N PRO A 677 32.22 14.85 19.29
CA PRO A 677 33.19 15.10 20.37
C PRO A 677 33.61 13.83 21.10
N GLU A 678 32.67 12.92 21.40
CA GLU A 678 32.96 11.65 22.07
C GLU A 678 33.83 10.75 21.18
N ILE A 679 33.54 10.65 19.88
CA ILE A 679 34.37 9.90 18.91
C ILE A 679 35.80 10.43 18.94
N LYS A 680 35.96 11.75 18.88
CA LYS A 680 37.28 12.40 18.90
C LYS A 680 38.04 12.05 20.19
N THR A 681 37.40 12.15 21.34
CA THR A 681 38.00 11.78 22.64
C THR A 681 38.39 10.30 22.64
N HIS A 682 37.48 9.41 22.25
CA HIS A 682 37.74 7.98 22.30
C HIS A 682 38.89 7.52 21.39
N VAL A 683 39.02 8.13 20.20
CA VAL A 683 40.10 7.85 19.24
C VAL A 683 41.44 8.43 19.73
N LEU A 684 41.46 9.65 20.27
CA LEU A 684 42.69 10.26 20.79
C LEU A 684 43.22 9.54 22.04
N ASP A 685 42.33 9.12 22.93
CA ASP A 685 42.69 8.29 24.09
C ASP A 685 43.30 6.96 23.64
N TYR A 686 42.73 6.32 22.61
CA TYR A 686 43.27 5.08 22.06
C TYR A 686 44.69 5.26 21.50
N ILE A 687 44.91 6.33 20.72
CA ILE A 687 46.23 6.67 20.17
C ILE A 687 47.26 6.90 21.30
N THR A 688 46.81 7.46 22.43
CA THR A 688 47.67 7.71 23.59
C THR A 688 47.97 6.42 24.34
N ILE A 689 46.97 5.58 24.62
CA ILE A 689 47.13 4.29 25.31
C ILE A 689 48.02 3.33 24.51
N ALA A 690 47.84 3.29 23.19
CA ALA A 690 48.62 2.43 22.30
C ALA A 690 49.98 3.04 21.88
N ASN A 691 50.34 4.24 22.38
CA ASN A 691 51.57 4.97 22.05
C ASN A 691 51.84 5.11 20.53
N LEU A 692 50.78 5.37 19.75
CA LEU A 692 50.84 5.40 18.28
C LEU A 692 51.20 6.78 17.70
N THR A 693 51.57 7.75 18.53
CA THR A 693 51.94 9.09 18.04
C THR A 693 53.37 9.08 17.47
N HIS A 694 53.56 9.69 16.29
CA HIS A 694 54.86 9.72 15.64
C HIS A 694 55.89 10.52 16.47
N PRO A 695 57.10 10.00 16.72
CA PRO A 695 58.08 10.59 17.65
C PRO A 695 58.59 11.97 17.22
N VAL A 696 58.67 12.23 15.91
CA VAL A 696 59.17 13.51 15.36
C VAL A 696 58.05 14.51 15.05
N GLN A 697 56.84 14.03 14.76
CA GLN A 697 55.73 14.88 14.30
C GLN A 697 54.46 14.49 15.03
N GLN A 698 54.19 15.17 16.15
CA GLN A 698 53.08 14.89 17.06
C GLN A 698 51.68 14.97 16.42
N ALA A 699 51.57 15.55 15.21
CA ALA A 699 50.34 15.63 14.43
C ALA A 699 50.00 14.33 13.68
N PHE A 700 50.95 13.41 13.52
CA PHE A 700 50.81 12.16 12.79
C PHE A 700 50.72 10.95 13.73
N VAL A 701 50.01 9.92 13.28
CA VAL A 701 49.76 8.66 13.96
C VAL A 701 50.25 7.52 13.08
N ASN A 702 51.00 6.59 13.66
CA ASN A 702 51.36 5.33 13.03
C ASN A 702 50.17 4.39 13.15
N LEU A 703 49.64 3.90 12.03
CA LEU A 703 48.44 3.05 12.04
C LEU A 703 48.81 1.63 12.49
N ASP A 704 48.20 1.18 13.59
CA ASP A 704 48.24 -0.22 13.99
C ASP A 704 47.28 -1.06 13.13
N GLU A 705 47.34 -2.39 13.25
CA GLU A 705 46.47 -3.29 12.48
C GLU A 705 44.98 -2.97 12.67
N THR A 706 44.56 -2.56 13.88
CA THR A 706 43.16 -2.22 14.14
C THR A 706 42.71 -0.86 13.61
N LEU A 707 43.50 0.20 13.72
CA LEU A 707 43.18 1.48 13.07
C LEU A 707 43.31 1.38 11.54
N ALA A 708 44.26 0.61 11.03
CA ALA A 708 44.41 0.35 9.61
C ALA A 708 43.16 -0.32 9.03
N GLN A 709 42.62 -1.34 9.72
CA GLN A 709 41.39 -2.03 9.31
C GLN A 709 40.15 -1.12 9.33
N ALA A 710 40.08 -0.18 10.28
CA ALA A 710 38.97 0.78 10.41
C ALA A 710 39.08 1.99 9.44
N CYS A 711 40.30 2.47 9.16
CA CYS A 711 40.51 3.73 8.42
C CYS A 711 40.85 3.55 6.93
N LEU A 712 41.41 2.42 6.52
CA LEU A 712 41.92 2.25 5.15
C LEU A 712 40.84 1.72 4.19
N LYS A 713 40.82 2.29 2.99
CA LYS A 713 39.98 1.81 1.87
C LYS A 713 40.62 0.58 1.22
N LYS A 714 39.83 -0.25 0.52
CA LYS A 714 40.32 -1.50 -0.10
C LYS A 714 41.42 -1.17 -1.13
N GLY A 715 42.68 -1.48 -0.82
CA GLY A 715 43.85 -1.26 -1.67
C GLY A 715 44.77 -0.09 -1.28
N GLU A 716 44.45 0.67 -0.22
CA GLU A 716 45.28 1.77 0.28
C GLU A 716 46.26 1.24 1.35
N LYS A 717 47.57 1.38 1.13
CA LYS A 717 48.62 1.09 2.14
C LYS A 717 49.26 2.41 2.54
N VAL A 718 48.81 2.97 3.66
CA VAL A 718 49.34 4.21 4.23
C VAL A 718 49.80 3.88 5.64
N ASP A 719 51.07 4.15 5.95
CA ASP A 719 51.68 3.78 7.23
C ASP A 719 51.50 4.89 8.31
N PHE A 720 51.32 6.15 7.88
CA PHE A 720 51.15 7.31 8.76
C PHE A 720 50.02 8.24 8.29
N MET A 721 49.23 8.75 9.23
CA MET A 721 48.08 9.64 8.94
C MET A 721 47.96 10.75 9.98
N LYS A 722 47.40 11.92 9.60
CA LYS A 722 47.14 12.99 10.58
C LYS A 722 46.04 12.57 11.55
N LYS A 723 46.17 12.98 12.82
CA LYS A 723 45.17 12.71 13.88
C LYS A 723 43.74 13.10 13.48
N VAL A 724 43.58 14.22 12.77
CA VAL A 724 42.26 14.71 12.30
C VAL A 724 41.67 13.80 11.23
N ASP A 725 42.48 13.39 10.25
CA ASP A 725 42.04 12.53 9.15
C ASP A 725 41.65 11.14 9.64
N VAL A 726 42.30 10.62 10.69
CA VAL A 726 41.93 9.36 11.35
C VAL A 726 40.53 9.46 11.98
N VAL A 727 40.26 10.54 12.73
CA VAL A 727 38.95 10.77 13.35
C VAL A 727 37.85 10.91 12.29
N ASP A 728 38.11 11.65 11.22
CA ASP A 728 37.15 11.85 10.12
C ASP A 728 36.86 10.54 9.37
N ARG A 729 37.89 9.72 9.08
CA ARG A 729 37.70 8.42 8.42
C ARG A 729 36.95 7.40 9.29
N ILE A 730 37.20 7.40 10.61
CA ILE A 730 36.45 6.56 11.55
C ILE A 730 34.98 7.00 11.61
N ARG A 731 34.71 8.30 11.67
CA ARG A 731 33.34 8.86 11.61
C ARG A 731 32.63 8.45 10.32
N ASP A 732 33.30 8.59 9.18
CA ASP A 732 32.70 8.30 7.87
C ASP A 732 32.41 6.80 7.66
N GLY A 733 33.11 5.92 8.40
CA GLY A 733 32.81 4.48 8.44
C GLY A 733 31.69 4.08 9.41
N MET A 734 31.17 5.00 10.22
CA MET A 734 30.03 4.76 11.12
C MET A 734 28.69 5.06 10.44
N THR A 735 27.59 4.48 10.98
CA THR A 735 26.24 4.83 10.51
C THR A 735 25.79 6.12 11.18
N ALA A 736 25.60 7.18 10.38
CA ALA A 736 25.04 8.44 10.85
C ALA A 736 23.55 8.29 11.17
N LEU A 737 23.16 8.75 12.34
CA LEU A 737 21.80 8.85 12.88
C LEU A 737 21.52 10.32 13.19
N SER A 738 20.28 10.75 13.07
CA SER A 738 19.91 12.11 13.45
C SER A 738 18.61 12.10 14.22
N SER A 739 18.58 12.82 15.35
CA SER A 739 17.37 13.08 16.11
C SER A 739 16.94 14.54 15.95
N LEU A 740 15.62 14.74 15.92
CA LEU A 740 14.97 16.04 15.83
C LEU A 740 14.30 16.31 17.18
N GLY A 741 14.83 17.23 17.98
CA GLY A 741 14.37 17.47 19.35
C GLY A 741 15.05 16.59 20.40
N GLU A 742 14.78 16.85 21.68
CA GLU A 742 15.39 16.11 22.80
C GLU A 742 14.91 14.66 22.89
N ASP A 743 13.66 14.38 22.50
CA ASP A 743 13.03 13.03 22.51
C ASP A 743 12.70 12.49 21.10
N GLY A 744 13.34 13.02 20.06
CA GLY A 744 13.02 12.66 18.67
C GLY A 744 13.46 11.26 18.26
N ALA A 745 12.59 10.53 17.56
CA ALA A 745 12.91 9.22 16.99
C ALA A 745 14.18 9.27 16.10
N LEU A 746 15.11 8.35 16.33
CA LEU A 746 16.37 8.24 15.60
C LEU A 746 16.10 7.88 14.13
N LYS A 747 16.37 8.81 13.20
CA LYS A 747 16.31 8.54 11.76
C LYS A 747 17.69 8.13 11.25
N ALA A 748 17.76 7.05 10.47
CA ALA A 748 18.99 6.59 9.85
C ALA A 748 19.36 7.47 8.64
N GLY A 749 20.63 7.89 8.58
CA GLY A 749 21.19 8.77 7.55
C GLY A 749 21.38 10.21 8.03
N SER A 750 22.32 10.92 7.39
CA SER A 750 22.54 12.35 7.64
C SER A 750 21.31 13.18 7.23
N LEU A 751 20.96 14.19 8.01
CA LEU A 751 19.89 15.12 7.64
C LEU A 751 20.23 15.82 6.32
N ARG A 752 19.26 15.83 5.41
CA ARG A 752 19.34 16.62 4.18
C ARG A 752 18.76 18.00 4.45
N PRO A 753 19.48 19.10 4.13
CA PRO A 753 18.95 20.45 4.31
C PRO A 753 17.74 20.67 3.40
N VAL A 754 16.83 21.55 3.83
CA VAL A 754 15.73 22.02 2.97
C VAL A 754 16.33 22.82 1.82
N LEU A 755 16.08 22.37 0.60
CA LEU A 755 16.58 23.02 -0.62
C LEU A 755 15.48 23.90 -1.20
N ILE A 756 15.76 25.20 -1.27
CA ILE A 756 14.89 26.21 -1.90
C ILE A 756 15.52 26.56 -3.25
N THR A 757 15.00 25.99 -4.34
CA THR A 757 15.51 26.17 -5.71
C THR A 757 14.62 27.13 -6.49
N LYS A 758 15.21 28.17 -7.06
CA LYS A 758 14.48 29.08 -7.98
C LYS A 758 14.58 28.54 -9.40
N LYS A 759 13.47 28.35 -10.11
CA LYS A 759 13.48 28.02 -11.54
C LYS A 759 12.67 29.04 -12.32
N LYS A 760 13.08 29.31 -13.56
CA LYS A 760 12.29 30.08 -14.53
C LYS A 760 11.61 29.10 -15.48
N ARG A 761 10.28 29.12 -15.55
CA ARG A 761 9.52 28.31 -16.52
C ARG A 761 8.77 29.26 -17.45
N ALA A 762 9.11 29.23 -18.73
CA ALA A 762 8.73 30.24 -19.72
C ALA A 762 9.12 31.66 -19.24
N ASN A 763 8.14 32.47 -18.80
CA ASN A 763 8.36 33.85 -18.35
C ASN A 763 7.95 34.11 -16.88
N LYS A 764 7.72 33.05 -16.10
CA LYS A 764 7.34 33.15 -14.67
C LYS A 764 8.41 32.50 -13.79
N HIS A 765 8.70 33.13 -12.66
CA HIS A 765 9.55 32.57 -11.62
C HIS A 765 8.74 31.61 -10.75
N ILE A 766 9.29 30.44 -10.47
CA ILE A 766 8.77 29.46 -9.53
C ILE A 766 9.81 29.14 -8.48
N THR A 767 9.38 28.95 -7.24
CA THR A 767 10.23 28.49 -6.14
C THR A 767 9.85 27.07 -5.80
N LEU A 768 10.82 26.16 -5.83
CA LEU A 768 10.67 24.75 -5.51
C LEU A 768 11.33 24.46 -4.17
N ILE A 769 10.61 23.80 -3.27
CA ILE A 769 11.04 23.51 -1.89
C ILE A 769 11.04 21.99 -1.71
N SER A 770 12.18 21.41 -1.38
CA SER A 770 12.33 19.97 -1.17
C SER A 770 13.02 19.66 0.16
N GLY A 771 12.73 18.50 0.74
CA GLY A 771 13.35 18.00 1.98
C GLY A 771 12.63 18.38 3.28
N LEU A 772 11.34 18.72 3.20
CA LEU A 772 10.51 19.09 4.36
C LEU A 772 10.23 17.89 5.28
N GLU A 773 10.11 16.69 4.70
CA GLU A 773 9.84 15.43 5.41
C GLU A 773 10.99 15.05 6.36
N THR A 774 12.20 15.50 6.04
CA THR A 774 13.37 15.33 6.90
C THR A 774 13.10 15.91 8.29
N PHE A 775 12.46 17.07 8.34
CA PHE A 775 12.13 17.82 9.56
C PHE A 775 10.75 17.48 10.14
N SER A 776 10.13 16.38 9.67
CA SER A 776 8.78 15.96 10.07
C SER A 776 7.69 17.01 9.80
N ILE A 777 7.90 17.88 8.80
CA ILE A 777 6.90 18.85 8.33
C ILE A 777 6.11 18.23 7.18
N GLU A 778 4.78 18.18 7.31
CA GLU A 778 3.91 17.64 6.27
C GLU A 778 3.81 18.60 5.06
N PRO A 779 4.15 18.15 3.83
CA PRO A 779 4.17 19.02 2.64
C PRO A 779 2.82 19.68 2.30
N LYS A 780 1.70 19.00 2.58
CA LYS A 780 0.34 19.52 2.31
C LYS A 780 0.00 20.70 3.22
N THR A 781 0.17 20.52 4.52
CA THR A 781 -0.05 21.56 5.55
C THR A 781 0.87 22.77 5.33
N PHE A 782 2.11 22.52 4.97
CA PHE A 782 3.07 23.58 4.61
C PHE A 782 2.67 24.33 3.33
N SER A 783 2.21 23.62 2.30
CA SER A 783 1.70 24.22 1.06
C SER A 783 0.50 25.13 1.30
N GLU A 784 -0.43 24.76 2.16
CA GLU A 784 -1.60 25.59 2.51
C GLU A 784 -1.20 26.86 3.27
N SER A 785 -0.24 26.74 4.18
CA SER A 785 0.31 27.87 4.93
C SER A 785 1.02 28.86 4.00
N LEU A 786 1.82 28.34 3.05
CA LEU A 786 2.48 29.15 2.03
C LEU A 786 1.49 29.79 1.06
N LYS A 787 0.40 29.11 0.68
CA LYS A 787 -0.65 29.67 -0.17
C LYS A 787 -1.28 30.90 0.46
N LYS A 788 -1.54 30.86 1.77
CA LYS A 788 -2.09 31.99 2.55
C LYS A 788 -1.07 33.14 2.66
N LEU A 789 0.18 32.83 2.99
CA LEU A 789 1.23 33.83 3.22
C LEU A 789 1.74 34.51 1.94
N CYS A 790 1.89 33.76 0.85
CA CYS A 790 2.44 34.27 -0.40
C CYS A 790 1.37 34.83 -1.36
N ALA A 791 0.09 34.66 -1.03
CA ALA A 791 -1.04 34.94 -1.93
C ALA A 791 -0.83 34.36 -3.35
N GLY A 792 -0.13 33.23 -3.45
CA GLY A 792 0.34 32.62 -4.69
C GLY A 792 -0.18 31.20 -4.85
N SER A 793 -0.22 30.71 -6.09
CA SER A 793 -0.58 29.32 -6.36
C SER A 793 0.51 28.38 -5.86
N THR A 794 0.12 27.35 -5.11
CA THR A 794 1.00 26.31 -4.57
C THR A 794 0.57 24.92 -5.02
N SER A 795 1.51 24.04 -5.33
CA SER A 795 1.22 22.64 -5.65
C SER A 795 2.27 21.71 -5.05
N VAL A 796 1.85 20.50 -4.67
CA VAL A 796 2.74 19.45 -4.16
C VAL A 796 2.92 18.39 -5.25
N SER A 797 4.17 18.10 -5.60
CA SER A 797 4.54 17.10 -6.62
C SER A 797 5.54 16.09 -6.02
N PRO A 798 5.55 14.81 -6.45
CA PRO A 798 6.59 13.88 -6.03
C PRO A 798 7.96 14.29 -6.61
N LEU A 799 9.03 14.18 -5.80
CA LEU A 799 10.37 14.57 -6.21
C LEU A 799 10.93 13.58 -7.25
N GLN A 800 11.13 14.05 -8.49
CA GLN A 800 11.50 13.22 -9.64
C GLN A 800 12.91 12.59 -9.58
N SER A 801 13.73 12.99 -8.60
CA SER A 801 15.11 12.52 -8.41
C SER A 801 15.27 11.55 -7.22
N ALA A 802 14.20 11.19 -6.51
CA ALA A 802 14.27 10.30 -5.35
C ALA A 802 14.13 8.82 -5.75
N SER A 803 14.88 7.93 -5.08
CA SER A 803 14.75 6.48 -5.25
C SER A 803 13.32 6.00 -4.92
N PRO A 804 12.78 4.96 -5.56
CA PRO A 804 11.42 4.44 -5.34
C PRO A 804 11.06 4.07 -3.88
N LYS A 805 12.06 3.95 -3.01
CA LYS A 805 11.92 3.63 -1.58
C LYS A 805 11.72 4.85 -0.67
N ALA A 806 11.98 6.07 -1.14
CA ALA A 806 11.83 7.30 -0.36
C ALA A 806 10.83 8.22 -1.07
N THR A 807 9.56 8.18 -0.66
CA THR A 807 8.48 9.06 -1.13
C THR A 807 8.70 10.48 -0.63
N LEU A 808 9.66 11.19 -1.23
CA LEU A 808 9.90 12.61 -1.00
C LEU A 808 9.04 13.45 -1.94
N SER A 809 8.45 14.51 -1.42
CA SER A 809 7.63 15.47 -2.15
C SER A 809 8.35 16.81 -2.27
N GLU A 810 7.97 17.57 -3.29
CA GLU A 810 8.45 18.92 -3.58
C GLU A 810 7.24 19.86 -3.59
N VAL A 811 7.34 20.97 -2.86
CA VAL A 811 6.32 22.02 -2.84
C VAL A 811 6.74 23.11 -3.82
N MET A 812 5.90 23.38 -4.82
CA MET A 812 6.06 24.48 -5.76
C MET A 812 5.22 25.67 -5.34
N VAL A 813 5.81 26.86 -5.33
CA VAL A 813 5.12 28.14 -5.14
C VAL A 813 5.39 29.04 -6.35
N GLN A 814 4.34 29.67 -6.88
CA GLN A 814 4.48 30.68 -7.93
C GLN A 814 5.05 31.99 -7.36
N GLY A 815 6.12 32.52 -7.96
CA GLY A 815 6.79 33.74 -7.51
C GLY A 815 8.13 33.48 -6.79
N THR A 816 8.81 34.55 -6.41
CA THR A 816 10.06 34.52 -5.63
C THR A 816 9.77 34.96 -4.20
N HIS A 817 9.61 34.00 -3.29
CA HIS A 817 9.23 34.25 -1.90
C HIS A 817 10.28 33.70 -0.90
N ASP A 818 11.57 33.85 -1.21
CA ASP A 818 12.67 33.25 -0.44
C ASP A 818 12.69 33.67 1.03
N LYS A 819 12.55 34.98 1.31
CA LYS A 819 12.51 35.49 2.69
C LYS A 819 11.33 34.92 3.49
N LEU A 820 10.13 34.97 2.90
CA LEU A 820 8.90 34.47 3.53
C LEU A 820 8.95 32.95 3.80
N ILE A 821 9.54 32.18 2.87
CA ILE A 821 9.70 30.74 3.04
C ILE A 821 10.70 30.44 4.17
N VAL A 822 11.82 31.17 4.23
CA VAL A 822 12.82 31.00 5.29
C VAL A 822 12.25 31.39 6.65
N ASP A 823 11.50 32.49 6.73
CA ASP A 823 10.89 32.95 7.98
C ASP A 823 9.82 31.95 8.46
N LEU A 824 9.00 31.40 7.56
CA LEU A 824 8.04 30.34 7.89
C LEU A 824 8.73 29.05 8.36
N LEU A 825 9.86 28.67 7.75
CA LEU A 825 10.63 27.51 8.19
C LEU A 825 11.23 27.72 9.59
N ILE A 826 11.62 28.94 9.92
CA ILE A 826 12.11 29.30 11.27
C ILE A 826 10.97 29.28 12.28
N GLU A 827 9.78 29.78 11.92
CA GLU A 827 8.57 29.70 12.76
C GLU A 827 8.17 28.24 13.05
N LEU A 828 8.37 27.36 12.07
CA LEU A 828 8.16 25.91 12.21
C LEU A 828 9.32 25.19 12.92
N GLY A 829 10.31 25.93 13.42
CA GLY A 829 11.40 25.41 14.24
C GLY A 829 12.64 24.95 13.48
N VAL A 830 12.71 25.07 12.15
CA VAL A 830 13.89 24.64 11.35
C VAL A 830 15.04 25.67 11.48
N PRO A 831 16.23 25.27 11.94
CA PRO A 831 17.36 26.20 12.05
C PRO A 831 17.85 26.69 10.67
N ARG A 832 18.23 27.98 10.58
CA ARG A 832 18.77 28.58 9.33
C ARG A 832 19.95 27.82 8.71
N LYS A 833 20.77 27.15 9.53
CA LYS A 833 21.90 26.31 9.07
C LYS A 833 21.45 25.19 8.12
N TRP A 834 20.21 24.73 8.27
CA TRP A 834 19.61 23.62 7.52
C TRP A 834 18.72 24.07 6.36
N THR A 835 18.64 25.38 6.09
CA THR A 835 17.94 25.93 4.92
C THR A 835 18.96 26.42 3.89
N LYS A 836 19.00 25.81 2.70
CA LYS A 836 19.89 26.21 1.61
C LYS A 836 19.09 26.80 0.46
N VAL A 837 19.33 28.09 0.17
CA VAL A 837 18.77 28.76 -1.00
C VAL A 837 19.72 28.56 -2.18
N VAL A 838 19.30 27.76 -3.15
CA VAL A 838 20.04 27.52 -4.39
C VAL A 838 19.52 28.49 -5.45
N LYS A 839 20.40 29.40 -5.89
CA LYS A 839 20.16 30.18 -7.11
C LYS A 839 20.47 29.27 -8.29
N ALA A 840 19.48 29.01 -9.15
CA ALA A 840 19.73 28.39 -10.45
C ALA A 840 20.35 29.38 -11.42
#